data_AF-J5HBH5-F1
#
_entry.id   AF-J5HBH5-F1
#
_cell.length_a   1.000
_cell.length_b   1.000
_cell.length_c   1.000
_cell.angle_alpha   90.00
_cell.angle_beta   90.00
_cell.angle_gamma   90.00
#
_symmetry.space_group_name_H-M   'P 1'
#
loop_
_entity.id
_entity.type
_entity.pdbx_description
1 polymer ?
#
loop_
_entity_poly.entity_id
_entity_poly.type
_entity_poly.pdbx_seq_one_letter_code
_entity_poly.pdbx_strand_id
1 'polypeptide(L)'
;MSKKINKKRSIADTKKGICCTLLATGLILQTCSYPVFADSSSQNTSNTSSILAKITSQSDLQALNDRIGQLEAPTQAEDGNIIINEHSLKLNVGDEFQLRLLDSDGNDVNDVEWFVRERTPQDIVYTAEEYSKLSKVISLDKGLVKAKTRGNAEIWAKKADALYKCTVIVEYDKDSELEKKVDEIADKFRHLSSDADKLMAVHDYLVENIEYSSEHIVSYAYGALIEGKAVCQGYSQSFQKIIDKLNIKGYALKGWSTAAKPEFHQWNRVKLDDGWYFIDVTWDDLPEREYISYKHFLINSETLGKNHKDWYASDEEVDGSKYTYYAYKKQGEFANNKEELEQVLRAQINSTNLPYTTIRVAIPKSMDDGEILNTVKKITGGNPYINEIHRLRDTFGTHKFYSYEISNIPTQAEKNVSLLEVKPTNNVNETTTSVMLTFDQNIDDLTVNDIKMDEVYKTGVNKIDNKTYELRFKDMMFRSTKTLPIEVSKRGFNISNSRQNVDITIVKEETPQAVFKATGDKKGRLENVERGMRYDLGDGVWHDINSSEPVEVTTKYQEPILLIKQSTTAPILNSDVQKILPIETVSPLNIKSVDSVEGKNNGKIIYVNSKMEYKKDGSQNWIACTGKEVTGLSEGKYLVRYKPNGLKLASHPIEVEINVVTEEKNKPNPQPEIQKPGQENKEENKPNKESQDSKTDSKKTPEEEKPNKKEDKKETQKAEQKEEQKPKQKAEEKEIQKPKEKEEKSSSGGGGGGSSSSSKSSSSSGGGGGTSSTSKSVKEQNKISEKDVQKTAETITKLTNQESEQKNQQEKSQLSQQNQEISKEIKLPDIMTMQEAQKTVDKLKDTRQITWSKQAVTKLMQKGIMSGDKKGNFMPKKAVTRAEVAQVITNIIGEKPSSIKVADVSNNKWYAKAVQTVLENKIFSQDKKAKFRPDSNITRAELFVAVAKLKDIKPLDKAKAKEVLSKYKDADSTPAWAIGYVSALVEKGIVSGANNKLNANDTLTREQLSTIFANIIE
;
A
#
# COMPACT_ATOMS: atom_id res chain seq x y z
N MET A 1 -51.09 -32.26 38.23
CA MET A 1 -51.05 -33.21 37.09
C MET A 1 -49.96 -32.69 36.15
N SER A 2 -48.88 -33.39 35.79
CA SER A 2 -48.68 -34.77 35.28
C SER A 2 -48.65 -34.78 33.74
N LYS A 3 -47.62 -35.28 33.03
CA LYS A 3 -46.46 -36.14 33.38
C LYS A 3 -45.19 -35.61 32.63
N LYS A 4 -43.98 -35.46 33.24
CA LYS A 4 -43.00 -36.44 33.79
C LYS A 4 -42.12 -37.08 32.66
N ILE A 5 -40.79 -37.33 32.76
CA ILE A 5 -39.89 -37.34 33.95
C ILE A 5 -38.35 -37.35 33.66
N ASN A 6 -37.56 -36.79 34.60
CA ASN A 6 -36.20 -37.17 35.10
C ASN A 6 -34.86 -37.22 34.28
N LYS A 7 -33.86 -36.56 34.92
CA LYS A 7 -32.51 -37.04 35.37
C LYS A 7 -31.29 -37.17 34.43
N LYS A 8 -30.34 -36.25 34.69
CA LYS A 8 -28.94 -36.44 35.21
C LYS A 8 -27.95 -37.42 34.53
N ARG A 9 -26.71 -36.92 34.43
CA ARG A 9 -25.37 -37.55 34.18
C ARG A 9 -24.88 -37.48 32.71
N SER A 10 -23.57 -37.40 32.41
CA SER A 10 -22.40 -36.81 33.12
C SER A 10 -21.10 -36.95 32.28
N ILE A 11 -20.14 -36.02 32.46
CA ILE A 11 -18.67 -36.18 32.24
C ILE A 11 -18.13 -36.14 30.78
N ALA A 12 -16.88 -35.63 30.69
CA ALA A 12 -15.87 -35.73 29.62
C ALA A 12 -15.86 -34.75 28.43
N ASP A 13 -14.77 -33.97 28.39
CA ASP A 13 -14.13 -33.35 27.22
C ASP A 13 -13.85 -34.37 26.09
N THR A 14 -13.71 -33.97 24.81
CA THR A 14 -12.40 -33.50 24.30
C THR A 14 -12.43 -32.94 22.86
N LYS A 15 -11.63 -31.87 22.67
CA LYS A 15 -10.73 -31.51 21.54
C LYS A 15 -11.03 -31.92 20.07
N LYS A 16 -10.65 -30.96 19.20
CA LYS A 16 -10.49 -31.00 17.71
C LYS A 16 -11.82 -30.95 16.92
N GLY A 17 -11.90 -30.27 15.77
CA GLY A 17 -10.96 -29.30 15.17
C GLY A 17 -10.85 -29.39 13.64
N ILE A 18 -10.56 -28.25 13.00
CA ILE A 18 -10.07 -28.07 11.61
C ILE A 18 -10.88 -28.75 10.48
N CYS A 19 -11.50 -27.96 9.59
CA CYS A 19 -11.07 -27.75 8.20
C CYS A 19 -12.19 -27.18 7.32
N CYS A 20 -11.83 -26.47 6.25
CA CYS A 20 -12.70 -26.29 5.09
C CYS A 20 -12.31 -27.31 4.02
N THR A 21 -13.26 -28.10 3.52
CA THR A 21 -13.08 -28.94 2.32
C THR A 21 -14.27 -28.78 1.39
N LEU A 22 -14.01 -28.87 0.08
CA LEU A 22 -15.01 -28.70 -0.96
C LEU A 22 -15.97 -29.90 -1.00
N LEU A 23 -17.20 -29.66 -1.48
CA LEU A 23 -17.64 -30.17 -2.79
C LEU A 23 -18.98 -29.57 -3.22
N ALA A 24 -19.29 -29.69 -4.52
CA ALA A 24 -20.54 -29.23 -5.12
C ALA A 24 -21.53 -30.39 -5.32
N THR A 25 -22.83 -30.08 -5.40
CA THR A 25 -23.94 -30.72 -6.15
C THR A 25 -25.29 -30.31 -5.52
N GLY A 26 -26.40 -30.41 -6.26
CA GLY A 26 -27.75 -30.19 -5.67
C GLY A 26 -28.76 -29.47 -6.55
N LEU A 27 -29.01 -29.98 -7.76
CA LEU A 27 -30.09 -29.48 -8.63
C LEU A 27 -31.46 -29.90 -8.07
N ILE A 28 -32.38 -28.95 -7.80
CA ILE A 28 -33.82 -29.24 -7.70
C ILE A 28 -34.60 -28.20 -8.51
N LEU A 29 -35.49 -28.70 -9.37
CA LEU A 29 -36.42 -27.92 -10.17
C LEU A 29 -37.67 -27.57 -9.34
N GLN A 30 -38.25 -26.40 -9.56
CA GLN A 30 -39.70 -26.25 -9.39
C GLN A 30 -40.27 -25.31 -10.45
N THR A 31 -41.35 -25.76 -11.08
CA THR A 31 -42.00 -25.12 -12.22
C THR A 31 -43.14 -24.20 -11.77
N CYS A 32 -43.28 -23.05 -12.43
CA CYS A 32 -44.52 -22.28 -12.48
C CYS A 32 -44.67 -21.68 -13.88
N SER A 33 -45.86 -21.78 -14.45
CA SER A 33 -46.13 -21.44 -15.84
C SER A 33 -46.44 -19.96 -16.05
N TYR A 34 -46.20 -19.47 -17.26
CA TYR A 34 -46.74 -18.20 -17.75
C TYR A 34 -48.27 -18.14 -17.63
N PRO A 35 -48.81 -16.91 -17.56
CA PRO A 35 -49.86 -16.53 -18.50
C PRO A 35 -49.36 -15.46 -19.48
N VAL A 36 -49.70 -15.65 -20.76
CA VAL A 36 -49.60 -14.61 -21.78
C VAL A 36 -50.79 -13.66 -21.63
N PHE A 37 -50.55 -12.36 -21.78
CA PHE A 37 -51.61 -11.38 -22.11
C PHE A 37 -51.17 -10.54 -23.31
N ALA A 38 -52.12 -10.28 -24.20
CA ALA A 38 -51.91 -9.56 -25.46
C ALA A 38 -52.34 -8.08 -25.36
N ASP A 39 -52.09 -7.33 -26.43
CA ASP A 39 -52.28 -5.89 -26.56
C ASP A 39 -53.62 -5.32 -26.04
N SER A 40 -53.53 -4.07 -25.57
CA SER A 40 -54.52 -3.07 -25.95
C SER A 40 -53.82 -1.73 -26.21
N SER A 41 -54.25 -1.02 -27.25
CA SER A 41 -53.55 0.13 -27.80
C SER A 41 -53.93 1.45 -27.11
N SER A 42 -52.98 2.38 -27.07
CA SER A 42 -53.32 3.81 -27.05
C SER A 42 -52.32 4.59 -27.91
N GLN A 43 -52.84 5.37 -28.85
CA GLN A 43 -52.05 6.35 -29.60
C GLN A 43 -51.97 7.63 -28.80
N ASN A 44 -50.82 8.31 -28.84
CA ASN A 44 -50.81 9.77 -28.77
C ASN A 44 -49.59 10.32 -29.52
N THR A 45 -49.81 11.33 -30.35
CA THR A 45 -48.80 11.88 -31.27
C THR A 45 -48.32 13.24 -30.82
N SER A 46 -47.00 13.45 -30.85
CA SER A 46 -46.41 14.79 -30.84
C SER A 46 -45.06 14.76 -31.56
N ASN A 47 -44.99 15.45 -32.71
CA ASN A 47 -43.78 15.52 -33.53
C ASN A 47 -42.85 16.63 -33.05
N THR A 48 -41.54 16.35 -32.95
CA THR A 48 -40.47 17.35 -33.17
C THR A 48 -39.19 16.68 -33.66
N SER A 49 -38.64 17.22 -34.75
CA SER A 49 -37.22 17.22 -35.13
C SER A 49 -36.50 15.89 -35.39
N SER A 50 -36.20 15.65 -36.67
CA SER A 50 -35.38 14.54 -37.17
C SER A 50 -33.87 14.75 -37.02
N ILE A 51 -33.16 13.71 -36.58
CA ILE A 51 -31.84 13.25 -37.05
C ILE A 51 -31.84 11.72 -36.86
N LEU A 52 -31.07 10.96 -37.66
CA LEU A 52 -31.18 9.50 -37.73
C LEU A 52 -30.85 8.82 -36.40
N ALA A 53 -31.85 8.12 -35.86
CA ALA A 53 -31.67 6.91 -35.06
C ALA A 53 -32.60 5.84 -35.64
N LYS A 54 -32.05 4.76 -36.21
CA LYS A 54 -32.86 3.57 -36.50
C LYS A 54 -33.18 2.90 -35.16
N ILE A 55 -34.46 2.67 -34.90
CA ILE A 55 -34.87 1.78 -33.81
C ILE A 55 -34.61 0.35 -34.30
N THR A 56 -33.42 -0.16 -34.00
CA THR A 56 -33.03 -1.55 -34.25
C THR A 56 -34.01 -2.47 -33.52
N SER A 57 -34.71 -3.35 -34.24
CA SER A 57 -35.70 -4.23 -33.63
C SER A 57 -35.02 -5.37 -32.85
N GLN A 58 -35.74 -5.99 -31.92
CA GLN A 58 -35.24 -7.15 -31.18
C GLN A 58 -34.89 -8.33 -32.13
N SER A 59 -35.59 -8.45 -33.25
CA SER A 59 -35.26 -9.36 -34.36
C SER A 59 -33.95 -8.99 -35.08
N ASP A 60 -33.66 -7.70 -35.29
CA ASP A 60 -32.39 -7.28 -35.90
C ASP A 60 -31.20 -7.53 -34.97
N LEU A 61 -31.38 -7.35 -33.64
CA LEU A 61 -30.38 -7.70 -32.63
C LEU A 61 -30.11 -9.20 -32.59
N GLN A 62 -31.14 -10.04 -32.70
CA GLN A 62 -30.95 -11.50 -32.78
C GLN A 62 -30.24 -11.90 -34.08
N ALA A 63 -30.65 -11.37 -35.23
CA ALA A 63 -29.98 -11.65 -36.51
C ALA A 63 -28.50 -11.18 -36.52
N LEU A 64 -28.20 -10.06 -35.85
CA LEU A 64 -26.82 -9.61 -35.62
C LEU A 64 -26.05 -10.57 -34.70
N ASN A 65 -26.66 -11.01 -33.60
CA ASN A 65 -26.07 -11.98 -32.67
C ASN A 65 -25.75 -13.33 -33.35
N ASP A 66 -26.71 -13.88 -34.09
CA ASP A 66 -26.57 -15.11 -34.88
C ASP A 66 -25.45 -14.96 -35.91
N ARG A 67 -25.41 -13.83 -36.63
CA ARG A 67 -24.35 -13.53 -37.60
C ARG A 67 -22.97 -13.46 -36.94
N ILE A 68 -22.84 -12.79 -35.79
CA ILE A 68 -21.56 -12.75 -35.04
C ILE A 68 -21.20 -14.15 -34.51
N GLY A 69 -22.19 -14.97 -34.12
CA GLY A 69 -22.00 -16.36 -33.72
C GLY A 69 -21.50 -17.28 -34.84
N GLN A 70 -21.77 -16.93 -36.10
CA GLN A 70 -21.33 -17.66 -37.30
C GLN A 70 -19.95 -17.20 -37.82
N LEU A 71 -19.33 -16.17 -37.25
CA LEU A 71 -17.99 -15.73 -37.66
C LEU A 71 -16.92 -16.71 -37.14
N GLU A 72 -16.10 -17.22 -38.07
CA GLU A 72 -14.94 -18.04 -37.74
C GLU A 72 -13.83 -17.18 -37.12
N ALA A 73 -13.65 -15.97 -37.63
CA ALA A 73 -12.72 -14.96 -37.10
C ALA A 73 -13.41 -13.58 -37.07
N PRO A 74 -13.14 -12.68 -36.11
CA PRO A 74 -13.77 -11.36 -36.07
C PRO A 74 -13.50 -10.54 -37.35
N THR A 75 -12.28 -10.63 -37.84
CA THR A 75 -11.75 -10.02 -39.08
C THR A 75 -12.41 -10.52 -40.36
N GLN A 76 -13.14 -11.64 -40.34
CA GLN A 76 -13.94 -12.12 -41.48
C GLN A 76 -15.00 -11.10 -41.92
N ALA A 77 -15.50 -10.29 -40.98
CA ALA A 77 -16.56 -9.32 -41.22
C ALA A 77 -16.08 -7.86 -41.29
N GLU A 78 -14.79 -7.58 -41.06
CA GLU A 78 -14.24 -6.22 -41.16
C GLU A 78 -14.19 -5.75 -42.63
N ASP A 79 -14.16 -4.44 -42.88
CA ASP A 79 -13.76 -3.93 -44.19
C ASP A 79 -12.22 -3.96 -44.34
N GLY A 80 -11.72 -3.99 -45.58
CA GLY A 80 -10.27 -4.00 -45.83
C GLY A 80 -9.65 -2.61 -45.68
N ASN A 81 -10.46 -1.56 -45.91
CA ASN A 81 -10.03 -0.16 -45.95
C ASN A 81 -10.40 0.60 -44.65
N ILE A 82 -11.01 -0.07 -43.67
CA ILE A 82 -11.42 0.51 -42.39
C ILE A 82 -10.87 -0.37 -41.27
N ILE A 83 -10.36 0.23 -40.21
CA ILE A 83 -9.82 -0.46 -39.03
C ILE A 83 -10.43 0.11 -37.75
N ILE A 84 -10.82 -0.76 -36.81
CA ILE A 84 -11.09 -0.32 -35.44
C ILE A 84 -9.76 0.09 -34.77
N ASN A 85 -9.72 1.19 -34.02
CA ASN A 85 -8.47 1.67 -33.41
C ASN A 85 -7.88 0.67 -32.40
N GLU A 86 -8.71 -0.08 -31.67
CA GLU A 86 -8.30 -1.19 -30.79
C GLU A 86 -9.14 -2.46 -30.97
N HIS A 87 -8.47 -3.62 -30.97
CA HIS A 87 -9.13 -4.95 -30.91
C HIS A 87 -9.17 -5.52 -29.47
N SER A 88 -8.34 -4.99 -28.57
CA SER A 88 -8.28 -5.36 -27.17
C SER A 88 -7.92 -4.15 -26.31
N LEU A 89 -8.63 -3.96 -25.21
CA LEU A 89 -8.43 -2.90 -24.21
C LEU A 89 -8.25 -3.52 -22.82
N LYS A 90 -7.30 -3.01 -22.06
CA LYS A 90 -7.14 -3.27 -20.63
C LYS A 90 -7.32 -1.95 -19.88
N LEU A 91 -8.31 -1.88 -19.01
CA LEU A 91 -8.74 -0.67 -18.28
C LEU A 91 -8.87 -0.97 -16.78
N ASN A 92 -8.70 0.04 -15.94
CA ASN A 92 -9.08 0.03 -14.53
C ASN A 92 -10.53 0.54 -14.41
N VAL A 93 -11.23 0.22 -13.32
CA VAL A 93 -12.49 0.91 -12.99
C VAL A 93 -12.26 2.42 -12.90
N GLY A 94 -13.07 3.21 -13.61
CA GLY A 94 -12.93 4.66 -13.73
C GLY A 94 -12.24 5.14 -15.01
N ASP A 95 -11.48 4.29 -15.71
CA ASP A 95 -10.82 4.67 -16.96
C ASP A 95 -11.82 4.86 -18.11
N GLU A 96 -11.51 5.79 -19.02
CA GLU A 96 -12.28 6.05 -20.24
C GLU A 96 -11.41 5.87 -21.49
N PHE A 97 -12.00 5.31 -22.57
CA PHE A 97 -11.31 5.13 -23.85
C PHE A 97 -12.27 5.36 -25.03
N GLN A 98 -11.86 6.17 -26.00
CA GLN A 98 -12.62 6.40 -27.23
C GLN A 98 -12.25 5.36 -28.30
N LEU A 99 -13.07 4.33 -28.46
CA LEU A 99 -13.02 3.46 -29.64
C LEU A 99 -13.49 4.24 -30.88
N ARG A 100 -12.84 3.98 -32.02
CA ARG A 100 -13.11 4.62 -33.31
C ARG A 100 -12.92 3.61 -34.43
N LEU A 101 -13.64 3.79 -35.53
CA LEU A 101 -13.28 3.20 -36.82
C LEU A 101 -12.54 4.27 -37.63
N LEU A 102 -11.40 3.91 -38.22
CA LEU A 102 -10.56 4.79 -39.02
C LEU A 102 -10.48 4.29 -40.45
N ASP A 103 -10.48 5.20 -41.44
CA ASP A 103 -10.28 4.87 -42.85
C ASP A 103 -8.79 4.63 -43.22
N SER A 104 -8.50 4.46 -44.51
CA SER A 104 -7.15 4.25 -45.04
C SER A 104 -6.18 5.40 -44.76
N ASP A 105 -6.73 6.60 -44.60
CA ASP A 105 -5.99 7.86 -44.45
C ASP A 105 -5.88 8.24 -42.95
N GLY A 106 -6.56 7.50 -42.08
CA GLY A 106 -6.56 7.65 -40.63
C GLY A 106 -7.66 8.55 -40.06
N ASN A 107 -8.67 8.93 -40.87
CA ASN A 107 -9.78 9.78 -40.42
C ASN A 107 -10.88 8.97 -39.73
N ASP A 108 -11.62 9.62 -38.82
CA ASP A 108 -12.75 9.01 -38.13
C ASP A 108 -13.93 8.73 -39.08
N VAL A 109 -14.32 7.45 -39.17
CA VAL A 109 -15.46 6.99 -39.97
C VAL A 109 -16.77 7.31 -39.24
N ASN A 110 -17.66 8.05 -39.91
CA ASN A 110 -18.99 8.41 -39.41
C ASN A 110 -20.01 7.27 -39.50
N ASP A 111 -21.22 7.45 -38.97
CA ASP A 111 -22.36 6.50 -38.99
C ASP A 111 -22.01 5.07 -38.53
N VAL A 112 -21.30 4.97 -37.40
CA VAL A 112 -20.96 3.69 -36.76
C VAL A 112 -22.00 3.35 -35.70
N GLU A 113 -22.65 2.20 -35.87
CA GLU A 113 -23.56 1.62 -34.88
C GLU A 113 -22.73 0.82 -33.84
N TRP A 114 -23.03 0.98 -32.56
CA TRP A 114 -22.25 0.38 -31.46
C TRP A 114 -23.12 -0.58 -30.62
N PHE A 115 -22.57 -1.75 -30.35
CA PHE A 115 -23.23 -2.86 -29.67
C PHE A 115 -22.33 -3.50 -28.62
N VAL A 116 -22.93 -4.20 -27.65
CA VAL A 116 -22.21 -5.02 -26.66
C VAL A 116 -22.82 -6.41 -26.63
N ARG A 117 -21.99 -7.45 -26.78
CA ARG A 117 -22.39 -8.85 -26.64
C ARG A 117 -22.04 -9.35 -25.24
N GLU A 118 -23.01 -9.96 -24.58
CA GLU A 118 -22.84 -10.71 -23.34
C GLU A 118 -23.11 -12.19 -23.63
N ARG A 119 -22.27 -13.11 -23.14
CA ARG A 119 -22.37 -14.56 -23.43
C ARG A 119 -22.97 -15.37 -22.28
N THR A 120 -23.10 -14.77 -21.09
CA THR A 120 -23.46 -15.44 -19.84
C THR A 120 -24.31 -14.48 -18.99
N PRO A 121 -25.50 -14.86 -18.50
CA PRO A 121 -26.08 -16.21 -18.48
C PRO A 121 -26.75 -16.64 -19.80
N GLN A 122 -26.91 -15.72 -20.75
CA GLN A 122 -27.44 -15.98 -22.09
C GLN A 122 -26.59 -15.22 -23.11
N ASP A 123 -26.59 -15.68 -24.35
CA ASP A 123 -25.81 -15.09 -25.45
C ASP A 123 -26.67 -14.05 -26.18
N ILE A 124 -26.46 -12.77 -25.87
CA ILE A 124 -27.33 -11.64 -26.25
C ILE A 124 -26.47 -10.46 -26.74
N VAL A 125 -26.92 -9.80 -27.80
CA VAL A 125 -26.39 -8.50 -28.25
C VAL A 125 -27.34 -7.38 -27.85
N TYR A 126 -26.81 -6.36 -27.18
CA TYR A 126 -27.50 -5.14 -26.79
C TYR A 126 -27.03 -3.96 -27.65
N THR A 127 -27.87 -2.96 -27.87
CA THR A 127 -27.37 -1.64 -28.31
C THR A 127 -26.52 -0.99 -27.21
N ALA A 128 -25.61 -0.08 -27.60
CA ALA A 128 -24.81 0.69 -26.65
C ALA A 128 -25.66 1.49 -25.64
N GLU A 129 -26.82 2.01 -26.06
CA GLU A 129 -27.72 2.79 -25.19
C GLU A 129 -28.43 1.90 -24.15
N GLU A 130 -28.90 0.71 -24.54
CA GLU A 130 -29.49 -0.27 -23.64
C GLU A 130 -28.47 -0.79 -22.62
N TYR A 131 -27.29 -1.21 -23.09
CA TYR A 131 -26.24 -1.73 -22.21
C TYR A 131 -25.75 -0.67 -21.22
N SER A 132 -25.63 0.59 -21.65
CA SER A 132 -25.21 1.69 -20.78
C SER A 132 -26.16 1.99 -19.63
N LYS A 133 -27.46 1.72 -19.80
CA LYS A 133 -28.49 1.82 -18.74
C LYS A 133 -28.36 0.71 -17.69
N LEU A 134 -27.63 -0.37 -17.98
CA LEU A 134 -27.39 -1.46 -17.04
C LEU A 134 -26.19 -1.16 -16.12
N SER A 135 -26.26 -1.68 -14.89
CA SER A 135 -25.14 -1.69 -13.93
C SER A 135 -24.17 -2.84 -14.25
N LYS A 136 -23.52 -2.75 -15.42
CA LYS A 136 -22.62 -3.76 -15.99
C LYS A 136 -21.16 -3.29 -16.03
N VAL A 137 -20.26 -4.11 -16.59
CA VAL A 137 -18.79 -3.92 -16.67
C VAL A 137 -18.40 -2.54 -17.22
N ILE A 138 -19.12 -2.04 -18.23
CA ILE A 138 -18.86 -0.75 -18.89
C ILE A 138 -20.14 0.06 -19.11
N SER A 139 -19.98 1.33 -19.47
CA SER A 139 -20.90 2.01 -20.41
C SER A 139 -20.18 2.26 -21.74
N LEU A 140 -20.99 2.43 -22.78
CA LEU A 140 -20.59 2.72 -24.16
C LEU A 140 -21.55 3.77 -24.74
N ASP A 141 -21.04 4.92 -25.17
CA ASP A 141 -21.78 5.90 -25.98
C ASP A 141 -20.90 6.33 -27.16
N LYS A 142 -21.36 6.09 -28.40
CA LYS A 142 -20.65 6.46 -29.65
C LYS A 142 -19.15 6.11 -29.64
N GLY A 143 -18.82 4.91 -29.17
CA GLY A 143 -17.44 4.42 -29.05
C GLY A 143 -16.71 4.84 -27.76
N LEU A 144 -17.21 5.79 -26.98
CA LEU A 144 -16.64 6.14 -25.67
C LEU A 144 -16.97 5.04 -24.65
N VAL A 145 -15.99 4.18 -24.40
CA VAL A 145 -15.98 3.19 -23.33
C VAL A 145 -15.68 3.89 -22.01
N LYS A 146 -16.48 3.60 -20.97
CA LYS A 146 -16.15 3.96 -19.57
C LYS A 146 -16.22 2.72 -18.69
N ALA A 147 -15.14 2.41 -17.99
CA ALA A 147 -15.04 1.23 -17.14
C ALA A 147 -15.78 1.43 -15.81
N LYS A 148 -16.81 0.61 -15.54
CA LYS A 148 -17.69 0.73 -14.36
C LYS A 148 -17.38 -0.26 -13.24
N THR A 149 -17.07 -1.52 -13.58
CA THR A 149 -16.78 -2.58 -12.60
C THR A 149 -15.94 -3.69 -13.22
N ARG A 150 -15.23 -4.46 -12.39
CA ARG A 150 -14.34 -5.54 -12.83
C ARG A 150 -15.09 -6.59 -13.65
N GLY A 151 -14.55 -6.98 -14.79
CA GLY A 151 -15.11 -7.99 -15.68
C GLY A 151 -14.68 -7.80 -17.14
N ASN A 152 -15.26 -8.59 -18.03
CA ASN A 152 -14.96 -8.52 -19.47
C ASN A 152 -16.22 -8.08 -20.25
N ALA A 153 -16.05 -7.29 -21.30
CA ALA A 153 -17.11 -6.91 -22.24
C ALA A 153 -16.65 -7.13 -23.70
N GLU A 154 -17.55 -7.59 -24.56
CA GLU A 154 -17.29 -7.77 -25.99
C GLU A 154 -18.04 -6.68 -26.78
N ILE A 155 -17.32 -5.67 -27.25
CA ILE A 155 -17.87 -4.55 -28.02
C ILE A 155 -17.79 -4.88 -29.51
N TRP A 156 -18.88 -4.59 -30.22
CA TRP A 156 -18.93 -4.65 -31.68
C TRP A 156 -19.32 -3.29 -32.26
N ALA A 157 -18.50 -2.80 -33.19
CA ALA A 157 -18.82 -1.69 -34.07
C ALA A 157 -19.34 -2.22 -35.41
N LYS A 158 -20.32 -1.53 -36.00
CA LYS A 158 -20.91 -1.89 -37.30
C LYS A 158 -20.96 -0.66 -38.21
N LYS A 159 -20.54 -0.83 -39.47
CA LYS A 159 -20.63 0.19 -40.53
C LYS A 159 -21.12 -0.47 -41.80
N ALA A 160 -22.32 -0.10 -42.26
CA ALA A 160 -23.07 -0.88 -43.24
C ALA A 160 -23.12 -2.36 -42.82
N ASP A 161 -22.64 -3.29 -43.67
CA ASP A 161 -22.55 -4.71 -43.34
C ASP A 161 -21.24 -5.12 -42.66
N ALA A 162 -20.24 -4.25 -42.54
CA ALA A 162 -18.97 -4.58 -41.89
C ALA A 162 -19.10 -4.56 -40.35
N LEU A 163 -18.41 -5.48 -39.67
CA LEU A 163 -18.39 -5.65 -38.22
C LEU A 163 -16.96 -5.71 -37.70
N TYR A 164 -16.68 -5.02 -36.58
CA TYR A 164 -15.35 -4.93 -35.97
C TYR A 164 -15.45 -5.20 -34.47
N LYS A 165 -14.54 -6.00 -33.91
CA LYS A 165 -14.56 -6.39 -32.49
C LYS A 165 -13.50 -5.64 -31.68
N CYS A 166 -13.89 -5.15 -30.51
CA CYS A 166 -12.98 -4.85 -29.41
C CYS A 166 -13.35 -5.68 -28.17
N THR A 167 -12.36 -6.33 -27.56
CA THR A 167 -12.52 -6.98 -26.24
C THR A 167 -12.08 -6.00 -25.16
N VAL A 168 -12.87 -5.76 -24.11
CA VAL A 168 -12.49 -4.90 -22.99
C VAL A 168 -12.35 -5.75 -21.73
N ILE A 169 -11.20 -5.67 -21.07
CA ILE A 169 -10.93 -6.25 -19.76
C ILE A 169 -10.86 -5.09 -18.76
N VAL A 170 -11.76 -5.08 -17.78
CA VAL A 170 -11.75 -4.12 -16.67
C VAL A 170 -11.23 -4.81 -15.42
N GLU A 171 -10.15 -4.29 -14.83
CA GLU A 171 -9.57 -4.74 -13.57
C GLU A 171 -9.98 -3.85 -12.38
N TYR A 172 -9.78 -4.36 -11.16
CA TYR A 172 -10.14 -3.61 -9.94
C TYR A 172 -9.19 -2.43 -9.75
N ASP A 173 -9.75 -1.26 -9.47
CA ASP A 173 -8.99 -0.11 -9.00
C ASP A 173 -8.20 -0.43 -7.72
N LYS A 174 -8.66 -1.36 -6.87
CA LYS A 174 -7.94 -1.75 -5.64
C LYS A 174 -6.52 -2.25 -5.87
N ASP A 175 -6.32 -3.16 -6.81
CA ASP A 175 -4.98 -3.68 -7.11
C ASP A 175 -4.14 -2.60 -7.85
N SER A 176 -4.80 -1.75 -8.64
CA SER A 176 -4.18 -0.61 -9.32
C SER A 176 -3.69 0.48 -8.35
N GLU A 177 -4.51 0.89 -7.38
CA GLU A 177 -4.17 1.83 -6.30
C GLU A 177 -3.04 1.27 -5.44
N LEU A 178 -3.07 -0.04 -5.13
CA LEU A 178 -1.99 -0.73 -4.42
C LEU A 178 -0.66 -0.69 -5.19
N GLU A 179 -0.60 -1.15 -6.44
CA GLU A 179 0.67 -1.14 -7.19
C GLU A 179 1.19 0.29 -7.41
N LYS A 180 0.30 1.26 -7.69
CA LYS A 180 0.68 2.69 -7.74
C LYS A 180 1.30 3.17 -6.42
N LYS A 181 0.76 2.72 -5.27
CA LYS A 181 1.29 3.09 -3.95
C LYS A 181 2.60 2.38 -3.61
N VAL A 182 2.76 1.13 -4.02
CA VAL A 182 4.03 0.39 -3.90
C VAL A 182 5.11 1.10 -4.73
N ASP A 183 4.82 1.46 -5.98
CA ASP A 183 5.72 2.23 -6.84
C ASP A 183 6.07 3.61 -6.23
N GLU A 184 5.07 4.33 -5.68
CA GLU A 184 5.27 5.62 -4.98
C GLU A 184 6.24 5.49 -3.80
N ILE A 185 6.15 4.40 -3.02
CA ILE A 185 7.01 4.19 -1.84
C ILE A 185 8.40 3.71 -2.27
N ALA A 186 8.51 2.81 -3.26
CA ALA A 186 9.80 2.36 -3.78
C ALA A 186 10.60 3.54 -4.39
N ASP A 187 9.95 4.42 -5.16
CA ASP A 187 10.64 5.55 -5.79
C ASP A 187 11.13 6.62 -4.79
N LYS A 188 10.55 6.72 -3.58
CA LYS A 188 11.07 7.56 -2.49
C LYS A 188 12.42 7.10 -1.95
N PHE A 189 12.75 5.82 -2.08
CA PHE A 189 13.94 5.22 -1.45
C PHE A 189 14.95 4.66 -2.46
N ARG A 190 14.58 4.56 -3.74
CA ARG A 190 15.41 4.02 -4.84
C ARG A 190 16.79 4.69 -4.95
N HIS A 191 16.92 5.97 -4.55
CA HIS A 191 18.17 6.74 -4.62
C HIS A 191 19.13 6.54 -3.44
N LEU A 192 18.74 5.83 -2.38
CA LEU A 192 19.60 5.59 -1.21
C LEU A 192 20.78 4.67 -1.59
N SER A 193 21.96 4.98 -1.05
CA SER A 193 23.22 4.43 -1.58
C SER A 193 23.51 2.95 -1.24
N SER A 194 22.79 2.33 -0.29
CA SER A 194 22.88 0.89 -0.04
C SER A 194 21.52 0.23 0.14
N ASP A 195 21.45 -1.08 -0.13
CA ASP A 195 20.20 -1.84 0.03
C ASP A 195 19.80 -1.99 1.50
N ALA A 196 20.75 -1.93 2.44
CA ALA A 196 20.44 -1.87 3.87
C ALA A 196 19.80 -0.54 4.28
N ASP A 197 20.20 0.58 3.66
CA ASP A 197 19.53 1.87 3.84
C ASP A 197 18.09 1.84 3.32
N LYS A 198 17.89 1.24 2.13
CA LYS A 198 16.56 1.05 1.52
C LYS A 198 15.66 0.17 2.38
N LEU A 199 16.15 -0.98 2.84
CA LEU A 199 15.40 -1.90 3.69
C LEU A 199 14.98 -1.24 5.02
N MET A 200 15.86 -0.42 5.61
CA MET A 200 15.54 0.34 6.83
C MET A 200 14.48 1.40 6.54
N ALA A 201 14.63 2.20 5.48
CA ALA A 201 13.64 3.22 5.14
C ALA A 201 12.25 2.63 4.82
N VAL A 202 12.18 1.47 4.18
CA VAL A 202 10.93 0.73 3.93
C VAL A 202 10.36 0.16 5.23
N HIS A 203 11.19 -0.39 6.11
CA HIS A 203 10.78 -0.87 7.43
C HIS A 203 10.14 0.25 8.26
N ASP A 204 10.86 1.36 8.43
CA ASP A 204 10.45 2.48 9.28
C ASP A 204 9.16 3.13 8.74
N TYR A 205 9.07 3.33 7.43
CA TYR A 205 7.85 3.81 6.77
C TYR A 205 6.63 2.94 7.10
N LEU A 206 6.75 1.61 7.09
CA LEU A 206 5.63 0.71 7.36
C LEU A 206 5.22 0.72 8.83
N VAL A 207 6.18 0.81 9.77
CA VAL A 207 5.88 0.97 11.22
C VAL A 207 5.17 2.29 11.50
N GLU A 208 5.60 3.38 10.86
CA GLU A 208 4.98 4.69 11.03
C GLU A 208 3.56 4.78 10.43
N ASN A 209 3.35 4.20 9.25
CA ASN A 209 2.15 4.45 8.42
C ASN A 209 1.05 3.36 8.50
N ILE A 210 1.29 2.22 9.17
CA ILE A 210 0.28 1.16 9.37
C ILE A 210 -0.08 1.09 10.86
N GLU A 211 -1.32 0.73 11.21
CA GLU A 211 -1.78 0.37 12.56
C GLU A 211 -2.16 -1.11 12.60
N TYR A 212 -1.59 -1.87 13.54
CA TYR A 212 -1.90 -3.30 13.67
C TYR A 212 -3.35 -3.52 14.11
N SER A 213 -4.16 -4.21 13.30
CA SER A 213 -5.59 -4.39 13.54
C SER A 213 -6.11 -5.74 13.07
N SER A 214 -6.59 -6.56 14.02
CA SER A 214 -7.17 -7.88 13.79
C SER A 214 -8.69 -7.88 13.53
N GLU A 215 -9.38 -6.77 13.80
CA GLU A 215 -10.80 -6.58 13.48
C GLU A 215 -11.01 -6.03 12.05
N HIS A 216 -9.92 -5.68 11.34
CA HIS A 216 -9.99 -5.00 10.04
C HIS A 216 -10.22 -5.97 8.87
N ILE A 217 -11.19 -5.62 8.02
CA ILE A 217 -11.76 -6.50 6.98
C ILE A 217 -10.73 -6.84 5.87
N VAL A 218 -9.81 -5.93 5.55
CA VAL A 218 -8.80 -6.14 4.50
C VAL A 218 -7.41 -6.32 5.12
N SER A 219 -7.13 -7.50 5.64
CA SER A 219 -5.91 -7.76 6.43
C SER A 219 -4.62 -7.98 5.59
N TYR A 220 -4.63 -7.58 4.31
CA TYR A 220 -3.59 -7.79 3.29
C TYR A 220 -2.86 -6.49 2.93
N ALA A 221 -1.92 -6.53 1.97
CA ALA A 221 -1.15 -5.35 1.55
C ALA A 221 -1.99 -4.11 1.15
N TYR A 222 -3.20 -4.30 0.62
CA TYR A 222 -4.13 -3.19 0.36
C TYR A 222 -4.53 -2.47 1.65
N GLY A 223 -4.93 -3.21 2.69
CA GLY A 223 -5.32 -2.61 3.97
C GLY A 223 -4.14 -1.89 4.61
N ALA A 224 -2.95 -2.49 4.56
CA ALA A 224 -1.71 -1.86 5.02
C ALA A 224 -1.41 -0.53 4.29
N LEU A 225 -1.23 -0.55 2.96
CA LEU A 225 -0.73 0.62 2.22
C LEU A 225 -1.78 1.66 1.83
N ILE A 226 -3.06 1.29 1.75
CA ILE A 226 -4.15 2.18 1.31
C ILE A 226 -5.10 2.56 2.46
N GLU A 227 -5.41 1.62 3.35
CA GLU A 227 -6.35 1.83 4.46
C GLU A 227 -5.63 2.06 5.82
N GLY A 228 -4.29 1.97 5.84
CA GLY A 228 -3.43 2.18 7.02
C GLY A 228 -3.59 1.13 8.13
N LYS A 229 -4.16 -0.05 7.84
CA LYS A 229 -4.54 -1.06 8.85
C LYS A 229 -4.37 -2.49 8.35
N ALA A 230 -3.67 -3.34 9.10
CA ALA A 230 -3.48 -4.75 8.74
C ALA A 230 -3.10 -5.65 9.92
N VAL A 231 -3.09 -6.97 9.68
CA VAL A 231 -2.34 -7.95 10.49
C VAL A 231 -0.98 -8.25 9.86
N CYS A 232 -0.16 -9.11 10.47
CA CYS A 232 1.20 -9.47 10.01
C CYS A 232 1.33 -9.77 8.52
N GLN A 233 0.35 -10.48 7.94
CA GLN A 233 0.33 -10.77 6.51
C GLN A 233 0.33 -9.51 5.65
N GLY A 234 -0.38 -8.44 6.04
CA GLY A 234 -0.39 -7.17 5.31
C GLY A 234 0.93 -6.42 5.41
N TYR A 235 1.56 -6.36 6.60
CA TYR A 235 2.90 -5.76 6.77
C TYR A 235 3.92 -6.49 5.89
N SER A 236 4.01 -7.82 6.02
CA SER A 236 4.97 -8.64 5.29
C SER A 236 4.75 -8.67 3.77
N GLN A 237 3.50 -8.66 3.30
CA GLN A 237 3.20 -8.52 1.86
C GLN A 237 3.53 -7.13 1.33
N SER A 238 3.33 -6.07 2.12
CA SER A 238 3.65 -4.69 1.73
C SER A 238 5.16 -4.51 1.62
N PHE A 239 5.90 -4.96 2.64
CA PHE A 239 7.36 -5.00 2.63
C PHE A 239 7.87 -5.73 1.40
N GLN A 240 7.35 -6.93 1.11
CA GLN A 240 7.75 -7.71 -0.06
C GLN A 240 7.58 -6.93 -1.37
N LYS A 241 6.37 -6.42 -1.62
CA LYS A 241 6.06 -5.68 -2.85
C LYS A 241 6.97 -4.47 -3.07
N ILE A 242 7.29 -3.74 -2.00
CA ILE A 242 8.16 -2.56 -2.09
C ILE A 242 9.62 -2.98 -2.36
N ILE A 243 10.14 -4.04 -1.72
CA ILE A 243 11.51 -4.51 -1.96
C ILE A 243 11.68 -5.14 -3.35
N ASP A 244 10.63 -5.80 -3.88
CA ASP A 244 10.59 -6.30 -5.26
C ASP A 244 10.76 -5.13 -6.25
N LYS A 245 10.02 -4.03 -6.07
CA LYS A 245 10.15 -2.80 -6.88
C LYS A 245 11.48 -2.05 -6.67
N LEU A 246 12.22 -2.35 -5.61
CA LEU A 246 13.59 -1.87 -5.37
C LEU A 246 14.68 -2.84 -5.89
N ASN A 247 14.27 -3.98 -6.47
CA ASN A 247 15.12 -5.10 -6.91
C ASN A 247 15.99 -5.71 -5.81
N ILE A 248 15.51 -5.70 -4.56
CA ILE A 248 16.20 -6.35 -3.43
C ILE A 248 15.60 -7.74 -3.27
N LYS A 249 16.35 -8.78 -3.64
CA LYS A 249 15.86 -10.17 -3.61
C LYS A 249 15.41 -10.57 -2.19
N GLY A 250 14.14 -10.93 -2.05
CA GLY A 250 13.59 -11.49 -0.81
C GLY A 250 12.35 -12.33 -1.08
N TYR A 251 11.74 -12.87 -0.03
CA TYR A 251 10.44 -13.53 -0.07
C TYR A 251 9.76 -13.50 1.31
N ALA A 252 8.43 -13.63 1.32
CA ALA A 252 7.63 -13.74 2.54
C ALA A 252 7.62 -15.19 3.07
N LEU A 253 7.81 -15.32 4.39
CA LEU A 253 7.85 -16.58 5.14
C LEU A 253 6.66 -16.69 6.10
N LYS A 254 6.31 -17.93 6.43
CA LYS A 254 5.26 -18.28 7.39
C LYS A 254 5.75 -19.33 8.38
N GLY A 255 5.20 -19.28 9.59
CA GLY A 255 5.48 -20.25 10.65
C GLY A 255 4.70 -19.89 11.91
N TRP A 256 5.26 -20.23 13.08
CA TRP A 256 4.59 -20.08 14.36
C TRP A 256 5.45 -19.33 15.38
N SER A 257 4.82 -18.60 16.28
CA SER A 257 5.50 -18.08 17.47
C SER A 257 5.88 -19.21 18.43
N THR A 258 6.96 -19.03 19.21
CA THR A 258 7.37 -19.97 20.28
C THR A 258 6.62 -19.74 21.61
N ALA A 259 5.66 -18.82 21.63
CA ALA A 259 4.90 -18.43 22.81
C ALA A 259 4.07 -19.59 23.40
N ALA A 260 3.69 -19.48 24.68
CA ALA A 260 2.90 -20.48 25.40
C ALA A 260 1.51 -20.77 24.76
N LYS A 261 1.03 -19.84 23.93
CA LYS A 261 0.04 -20.10 22.88
C LYS A 261 0.70 -19.74 21.55
N PRO A 262 1.13 -20.72 20.73
CA PRO A 262 1.66 -20.44 19.41
C PRO A 262 0.60 -19.81 18.52
N GLU A 263 0.94 -18.70 17.88
CA GLU A 263 0.11 -18.00 16.90
C GLU A 263 0.78 -18.10 15.52
N PHE A 264 -0.03 -18.17 14.47
CA PHE A 264 0.45 -18.30 13.10
C PHE A 264 0.83 -16.92 12.55
N HIS A 265 2.03 -16.80 12.00
CA HIS A 265 2.66 -15.51 11.73
C HIS A 265 3.34 -15.46 10.36
N GLN A 266 3.55 -14.25 9.85
CA GLN A 266 4.19 -13.99 8.55
C GLN A 266 5.19 -12.83 8.63
N TRP A 267 6.40 -13.06 8.10
CA TRP A 267 7.52 -12.12 8.07
C TRP A 267 8.31 -12.29 6.74
N ASN A 268 9.49 -11.69 6.59
CA ASN A 268 10.26 -11.74 5.33
C ASN A 268 11.70 -12.26 5.55
N ARG A 269 12.29 -12.82 4.49
CA ARG A 269 13.72 -13.13 4.36
C ARG A 269 14.27 -12.42 3.12
N VAL A 270 15.40 -11.74 3.25
CA VAL A 270 16.02 -10.88 2.23
C VAL A 270 17.49 -11.22 2.04
N LYS A 271 18.01 -11.04 0.84
CA LYS A 271 19.42 -11.29 0.51
C LYS A 271 20.18 -9.97 0.33
N LEU A 272 21.32 -9.87 0.99
CA LEU A 272 22.34 -8.82 0.80
C LEU A 272 23.64 -9.45 0.27
N ASP A 273 24.73 -8.68 0.16
CA ASP A 273 25.96 -9.13 -0.50
C ASP A 273 26.69 -10.26 0.25
N ASP A 274 26.57 -10.34 1.58
CA ASP A 274 27.23 -11.36 2.40
C ASP A 274 26.36 -12.58 2.76
N GLY A 275 25.04 -12.54 2.50
CA GLY A 275 24.14 -13.65 2.85
C GLY A 275 22.67 -13.24 2.99
N TRP A 276 21.89 -14.11 3.61
CA TRP A 276 20.47 -13.91 3.87
C TRP A 276 20.18 -13.43 5.30
N TYR A 277 19.12 -12.65 5.46
CA TYR A 277 18.66 -12.09 6.73
C TYR A 277 17.13 -12.16 6.82
N PHE A 278 16.58 -12.20 8.03
CA PHE A 278 15.15 -12.00 8.26
C PHE A 278 14.84 -10.54 8.63
N ILE A 279 13.61 -10.13 8.33
CA ILE A 279 12.97 -8.89 8.77
C ILE A 279 11.54 -9.22 9.17
N ASP A 280 11.11 -8.83 10.38
CA ASP A 280 9.71 -8.86 10.80
C ASP A 280 9.26 -7.48 11.29
N VAL A 281 8.77 -6.68 10.33
CA VAL A 281 8.18 -5.35 10.56
C VAL A 281 7.02 -5.40 11.56
N THR A 282 6.32 -6.52 11.69
CA THR A 282 5.12 -6.61 12.52
C THR A 282 5.44 -6.65 14.00
N TRP A 283 6.49 -7.38 14.41
CA TRP A 283 6.90 -7.45 15.81
C TRP A 283 7.94 -6.37 16.17
N ASP A 284 8.27 -5.49 15.21
CA ASP A 284 8.99 -4.24 15.42
C ASP A 284 8.06 -2.98 15.46
N ASP A 285 6.79 -3.09 15.06
CA ASP A 285 5.72 -2.10 15.36
C ASP A 285 5.21 -2.27 16.80
N LEU A 286 5.82 -1.53 17.73
CA LEU A 286 5.46 -1.56 19.14
C LEU A 286 4.25 -0.65 19.44
N PRO A 287 3.31 -1.04 20.34
CA PRO A 287 2.16 -0.21 20.70
C PRO A 287 2.51 1.18 21.26
N GLU A 288 3.69 1.31 21.86
CA GLU A 288 4.23 2.55 22.43
C GLU A 288 5.14 3.22 21.38
N ARG A 289 4.54 4.00 20.47
CA ARG A 289 5.18 4.65 19.29
C ARG A 289 6.20 5.76 19.60
N GLU A 290 6.87 5.69 20.74
CA GLU A 290 7.97 6.59 21.14
C GLU A 290 9.35 6.02 20.73
N TYR A 291 9.37 4.81 20.16
CA TYR A 291 10.52 4.16 19.56
C TYR A 291 10.09 3.20 18.44
N ILE A 292 10.82 3.19 17.32
CA ILE A 292 10.75 2.12 16.32
C ILE A 292 11.70 1.01 16.79
N SER A 293 11.23 -0.23 16.90
CA SER A 293 12.09 -1.36 17.26
C SER A 293 12.91 -1.83 16.04
N TYR A 294 14.07 -2.45 16.31
CA TYR A 294 14.91 -3.09 15.29
C TYR A 294 15.37 -4.49 15.77
N LYS A 295 14.55 -5.12 16.61
CA LYS A 295 14.79 -6.43 17.24
C LYS A 295 14.75 -7.57 16.22
N HIS A 296 13.99 -7.40 15.14
CA HIS A 296 13.86 -8.35 14.05
C HIS A 296 14.48 -7.84 12.74
N PHE A 297 14.95 -6.60 12.71
CA PHE A 297 15.56 -6.00 11.52
C PHE A 297 16.98 -6.56 11.24
N LEU A 298 17.13 -7.23 10.09
CA LEU A 298 18.37 -7.83 9.59
C LEU A 298 19.03 -8.80 10.57
N ILE A 299 18.28 -9.84 10.95
CA ILE A 299 18.72 -10.89 11.88
C ILE A 299 18.95 -12.26 11.20
N ASN A 300 19.68 -13.16 11.88
CA ASN A 300 19.95 -14.53 11.41
C ASN A 300 19.01 -15.59 12.03
N SER A 301 19.12 -16.85 11.61
CA SER A 301 18.24 -17.96 12.02
C SER A 301 18.34 -18.33 13.49
N GLU A 302 19.54 -18.25 14.08
CA GLU A 302 19.76 -18.45 15.53
C GLU A 302 19.13 -17.32 16.36
N THR A 303 18.95 -16.15 15.76
CA THR A 303 18.33 -14.97 16.37
C THR A 303 16.81 -15.03 16.26
N LEU A 304 16.27 -15.37 15.08
CA LEU A 304 14.83 -15.54 14.82
C LEU A 304 14.26 -16.77 15.55
N GLY A 305 14.99 -17.88 15.60
CA GLY A 305 14.56 -19.15 16.21
C GLY A 305 14.31 -19.12 17.72
N LYS A 306 14.54 -17.97 18.37
CA LYS A 306 14.23 -17.75 19.80
C LYS A 306 12.75 -17.44 20.02
N ASN A 307 12.11 -16.77 19.08
CA ASN A 307 10.69 -16.37 19.16
C ASN A 307 9.81 -16.88 18.00
N HIS A 308 10.43 -17.36 16.92
CA HIS A 308 9.76 -18.05 15.80
C HIS A 308 10.18 -19.53 15.72
N LYS A 309 9.38 -20.34 15.03
CA LYS A 309 9.66 -21.75 14.71
C LYS A 309 8.84 -22.23 13.51
N ASP A 310 9.12 -23.45 13.07
CA ASP A 310 8.37 -24.19 12.06
C ASP A 310 8.17 -23.45 10.73
N TRP A 311 9.19 -22.66 10.33
CA TRP A 311 9.30 -22.06 8.99
C TRP A 311 10.13 -22.96 8.07
N TYR A 312 10.07 -22.70 6.76
CA TYR A 312 10.88 -23.39 5.75
C TYR A 312 11.67 -22.38 4.92
N ALA A 313 13.00 -22.54 4.88
CA ALA A 313 13.92 -21.87 3.97
C ALA A 313 14.78 -22.95 3.30
N SER A 314 15.39 -22.66 2.14
CA SER A 314 16.28 -23.63 1.47
C SER A 314 17.59 -23.81 2.23
N ASP A 315 18.10 -25.03 2.30
CA ASP A 315 19.40 -25.37 2.93
C ASP A 315 20.60 -24.65 2.26
N GLU A 316 20.42 -24.14 1.04
CA GLU A 316 21.41 -23.33 0.32
C GLU A 316 21.47 -21.85 0.79
N GLU A 317 20.47 -21.39 1.57
CA GLU A 317 20.37 -20.00 2.00
C GLU A 317 21.17 -19.74 3.27
N VAL A 318 22.49 -19.62 3.13
CA VAL A 318 23.39 -19.26 4.24
C VAL A 318 23.04 -17.86 4.80
N ASP A 319 22.92 -17.76 6.13
CA ASP A 319 22.70 -16.49 6.82
C ASP A 319 23.92 -15.55 6.71
N GLY A 320 23.66 -14.26 6.51
CA GLY A 320 24.68 -13.21 6.61
C GLY A 320 25.00 -12.83 8.06
N SER A 321 26.00 -11.97 8.23
CA SER A 321 26.41 -11.44 9.54
C SER A 321 26.80 -9.95 9.53
N LYS A 322 27.28 -9.41 8.41
CA LYS A 322 27.74 -8.03 8.20
C LYS A 322 26.73 -6.98 8.68
N TYR A 323 25.45 -7.19 8.38
CA TYR A 323 24.36 -6.26 8.67
C TYR A 323 23.62 -6.54 9.99
N THR A 324 24.05 -7.51 10.79
CA THR A 324 23.46 -7.72 12.12
C THR A 324 23.58 -6.43 12.95
N TYR A 325 22.48 -5.99 13.56
CA TYR A 325 22.37 -4.73 14.31
C TYR A 325 22.63 -3.44 13.49
N TYR A 326 22.44 -3.46 12.17
CA TYR A 326 22.70 -2.32 11.29
C TYR A 326 22.01 -1.02 11.74
N ALA A 327 20.73 -1.08 12.15
CA ALA A 327 19.99 0.10 12.61
C ALA A 327 20.60 0.75 13.86
N TYR A 328 20.89 -0.04 14.91
CA TYR A 328 21.56 0.44 16.12
C TYR A 328 22.92 1.08 15.82
N LYS A 329 23.71 0.48 14.92
CA LYS A 329 24.99 1.04 14.45
C LYS A 329 24.78 2.39 13.74
N LYS A 330 23.79 2.48 12.86
CA LYS A 330 23.45 3.68 12.07
C LYS A 330 22.86 4.82 12.92
N GLN A 331 22.17 4.50 14.01
CA GLN A 331 21.66 5.48 14.99
C GLN A 331 22.70 5.90 16.05
N GLY A 332 23.87 5.26 16.10
CA GLY A 332 24.89 5.53 17.12
C GLY A 332 24.57 4.94 18.50
N GLU A 333 23.71 3.92 18.55
CA GLU A 333 23.24 3.23 19.76
C GLU A 333 23.93 1.87 19.98
N PHE A 334 25.11 1.62 19.39
CA PHE A 334 25.75 0.28 19.39
C PHE A 334 27.20 0.31 19.91
N ALA A 335 27.55 -0.59 20.82
CA ALA A 335 28.89 -0.72 21.39
C ALA A 335 29.31 -2.19 21.59
N ASN A 336 30.53 -2.55 21.20
CA ASN A 336 31.13 -3.88 21.33
C ASN A 336 32.00 -4.04 22.59
N ASN A 337 32.46 -2.93 23.17
CA ASN A 337 33.44 -2.87 24.26
C ASN A 337 33.18 -1.66 25.17
N LYS A 338 33.97 -1.51 26.24
CA LYS A 338 33.75 -0.49 27.27
C LYS A 338 34.06 0.93 26.75
N GLU A 339 35.01 1.01 25.83
CA GLU A 339 35.51 2.21 25.21
C GLU A 339 34.46 2.81 24.25
N GLU A 340 33.82 1.97 23.44
CA GLU A 340 32.66 2.32 22.61
C GLU A 340 31.43 2.63 23.47
N LEU A 341 31.18 1.88 24.55
CA LEU A 341 30.07 2.15 25.48
C LEU A 341 30.19 3.55 26.09
N GLU A 342 31.39 3.94 26.52
CA GLU A 342 31.63 5.30 27.02
C GLU A 342 31.42 6.35 25.93
N GLN A 343 31.81 6.11 24.68
CA GLN A 343 31.58 7.04 23.57
C GLN A 343 30.08 7.23 23.28
N VAL A 344 29.33 6.13 23.15
CA VAL A 344 27.87 6.13 22.89
C VAL A 344 27.11 6.84 24.00
N LEU A 345 27.38 6.50 25.26
CA LEU A 345 26.69 7.12 26.40
C LEU A 345 27.13 8.58 26.61
N ARG A 346 28.41 8.91 26.39
CA ARG A 346 28.90 10.28 26.52
C ARG A 346 28.30 11.20 25.47
N ALA A 347 28.10 10.71 24.24
CA ALA A 347 27.40 11.43 23.19
C ALA A 347 25.97 11.79 23.60
N GLN A 348 25.19 10.82 24.10
CA GLN A 348 23.78 11.00 24.45
C GLN A 348 23.55 11.76 25.78
N ILE A 349 24.51 11.70 26.71
CA ILE A 349 24.49 12.50 27.96
C ILE A 349 24.95 13.94 27.71
N ASN A 350 25.85 14.16 26.75
CA ASN A 350 26.37 15.49 26.42
C ASN A 350 25.54 16.26 25.38
N SER A 351 24.56 15.63 24.72
CA SER A 351 23.62 16.30 23.80
C SER A 351 22.64 17.25 24.51
N THR A 352 22.72 17.41 25.83
CA THR A 352 21.96 18.40 26.61
C THR A 352 22.69 18.78 27.91
N ASN A 353 22.49 20.01 28.40
CA ASN A 353 22.90 20.40 29.76
C ASN A 353 21.82 20.14 30.82
N LEU A 354 20.64 19.63 30.42
CA LEU A 354 19.55 19.29 31.35
C LEU A 354 20.03 18.34 32.46
N PRO A 355 19.37 18.39 33.64
CA PRO A 355 19.63 17.46 34.75
C PRO A 355 19.00 16.07 34.52
N TYR A 356 18.43 15.83 33.34
CA TYR A 356 17.88 14.56 32.89
C TYR A 356 18.08 14.37 31.38
N THR A 357 18.08 13.12 30.92
CA THR A 357 18.08 12.73 29.50
C THR A 357 17.63 11.27 29.36
N THR A 358 17.30 10.83 28.15
CA THR A 358 17.12 9.40 27.83
C THR A 358 18.34 8.90 27.07
N ILE A 359 18.90 7.76 27.50
CA ILE A 359 19.95 7.04 26.77
C ILE A 359 19.41 5.73 26.18
N ARG A 360 20.02 5.28 25.09
CA ARG A 360 19.77 4.02 24.39
C ARG A 360 21.08 3.37 23.97
N VAL A 361 21.27 2.10 24.29
CA VAL A 361 22.49 1.36 23.88
C VAL A 361 22.28 -0.15 23.77
N ALA A 362 22.85 -0.74 22.72
CA ALA A 362 23.06 -2.17 22.56
C ALA A 362 24.51 -2.54 22.95
N ILE A 363 24.65 -3.42 23.96
CA ILE A 363 25.93 -3.96 24.45
C ILE A 363 26.01 -5.49 24.30
N PRO A 364 27.18 -6.13 24.32
CA PRO A 364 27.29 -7.59 24.19
C PRO A 364 26.69 -8.31 25.41
N LYS A 365 26.12 -9.51 25.22
CA LYS A 365 25.60 -10.34 26.32
C LYS A 365 26.69 -10.82 27.30
N SER A 366 27.96 -10.74 26.91
CA SER A 366 29.14 -10.97 27.76
C SER A 366 29.56 -9.77 28.61
N MET A 367 29.00 -8.58 28.38
CA MET A 367 29.20 -7.40 29.21
C MET A 367 28.15 -7.38 30.33
N ASP A 368 28.57 -6.98 31.53
CA ASP A 368 27.68 -6.83 32.68
C ASP A 368 26.77 -5.60 32.52
N ASP A 369 25.48 -5.77 32.82
CA ASP A 369 24.46 -4.70 32.77
C ASP A 369 24.86 -3.48 33.62
N GLY A 370 25.55 -3.71 34.74
CA GLY A 370 26.03 -2.66 35.65
C GLY A 370 27.15 -1.80 35.07
N GLU A 371 27.81 -2.20 33.99
CA GLU A 371 28.80 -1.38 33.31
C GLU A 371 28.17 -0.12 32.70
N ILE A 372 26.90 -0.17 32.29
CA ILE A 372 26.13 1.00 31.86
C ILE A 372 26.03 1.98 33.03
N LEU A 373 25.59 1.53 34.21
CA LEU A 373 25.46 2.35 35.42
C LEU A 373 26.80 2.96 35.86
N ASN A 374 27.89 2.17 35.79
CA ASN A 374 29.25 2.63 36.12
C ASN A 374 29.73 3.69 35.12
N THR A 375 29.51 3.47 33.82
CA THR A 375 29.88 4.41 32.76
C THR A 375 29.07 5.70 32.83
N VAL A 376 27.76 5.64 33.10
CA VAL A 376 26.93 6.83 33.36
C VAL A 376 27.47 7.61 34.57
N LYS A 377 27.77 6.96 35.70
CA LYS A 377 28.38 7.64 36.87
C LYS A 377 29.71 8.31 36.52
N LYS A 378 30.57 7.63 35.77
CA LYS A 378 31.87 8.14 35.28
C LYS A 378 31.71 9.38 34.38
N ILE A 379 30.76 9.37 33.45
CA ILE A 379 30.49 10.49 32.53
C ILE A 379 29.89 11.68 33.28
N THR A 380 28.94 11.42 34.19
CA THR A 380 28.15 12.47 34.87
C THR A 380 28.85 13.08 36.10
N GLY A 381 29.89 12.43 36.63
CA GLY A 381 30.65 12.92 37.79
C GLY A 381 29.86 12.90 39.11
N GLY A 382 28.74 12.18 39.16
CA GLY A 382 27.84 12.14 40.31
C GLY A 382 27.17 10.77 40.47
N ASN A 383 26.09 10.73 41.25
CA ASN A 383 25.27 9.54 41.44
C ASN A 383 23.84 9.79 40.90
N PRO A 384 23.66 9.84 39.57
CA PRO A 384 22.36 10.07 38.96
C PRO A 384 21.39 8.92 39.28
N TYR A 385 20.10 9.24 39.24
CA TYR A 385 19.03 8.25 39.26
C TYR A 385 18.85 7.69 37.84
N ILE A 386 18.64 6.38 37.73
CA ILE A 386 18.45 5.70 36.44
C ILE A 386 17.22 4.79 36.53
N ASN A 387 16.33 4.90 35.55
CA ASN A 387 15.08 4.16 35.42
C ASN A 387 15.05 3.40 34.08
N GLU A 388 14.80 2.09 34.08
CA GLU A 388 14.73 1.26 32.86
C GLU A 388 13.36 1.44 32.19
N ILE A 389 13.30 2.26 31.14
CA ILE A 389 12.04 2.57 30.45
C ILE A 389 11.64 1.39 29.57
N HIS A 390 10.33 1.10 29.51
CA HIS A 390 9.71 0.05 28.69
C HIS A 390 10.24 -1.40 28.91
N ARG A 391 11.27 -1.61 29.76
CA ARG A 391 12.01 -2.87 29.95
C ARG A 391 12.53 -3.49 28.66
N LEU A 392 12.95 -2.65 27.70
CA LEU A 392 13.43 -3.02 26.37
C LEU A 392 14.81 -3.70 26.39
N ARG A 393 14.92 -4.86 27.03
CA ARG A 393 16.09 -5.77 27.00
C ARG A 393 16.16 -6.54 25.68
N ASP A 394 15.98 -5.82 24.58
CA ASP A 394 15.08 -6.30 23.53
C ASP A 394 15.76 -6.75 22.24
N THR A 395 17.09 -6.84 22.19
CA THR A 395 17.78 -7.51 21.07
C THR A 395 17.93 -9.01 21.30
N PHE A 396 17.49 -9.78 20.31
CA PHE A 396 17.89 -11.17 20.17
C PHE A 396 19.38 -11.29 19.79
N GLY A 397 19.86 -12.51 19.53
CA GLY A 397 21.26 -12.72 19.13
C GLY A 397 22.24 -12.55 20.30
N THR A 398 23.41 -11.97 20.00
CA THR A 398 24.58 -11.81 20.89
C THR A 398 24.60 -10.54 21.74
N HIS A 399 23.76 -9.53 21.46
CA HIS A 399 23.72 -8.26 22.20
C HIS A 399 22.45 -8.12 23.07
N LYS A 400 22.40 -7.16 23.98
CA LYS A 400 21.21 -6.70 24.72
C LYS A 400 21.06 -5.20 24.50
N PHE A 401 19.88 -4.76 24.11
CA PHE A 401 19.52 -3.34 24.06
C PHE A 401 19.01 -2.87 25.43
N TYR A 402 19.09 -1.57 25.68
CA TYR A 402 18.56 -0.91 26.85
C TYR A 402 18.11 0.50 26.48
N SER A 403 17.01 0.97 27.10
CA SER A 403 16.61 2.38 27.12
C SER A 403 16.48 2.81 28.58
N TYR A 404 17.18 3.88 28.97
CA TYR A 404 17.17 4.37 30.35
C TYR A 404 16.85 5.86 30.41
N GLU A 405 15.91 6.22 31.27
CA GLU A 405 15.73 7.57 31.81
C GLU A 405 16.84 7.80 32.83
N ILE A 406 17.65 8.84 32.63
CA ILE A 406 18.63 9.31 33.62
C ILE A 406 18.15 10.65 34.15
N SER A 407 18.17 10.84 35.47
CA SER A 407 17.93 12.13 36.12
C SER A 407 18.90 12.37 37.28
N ASN A 408 18.84 13.53 37.93
CA ASN A 408 19.85 14.02 38.88
C ASN A 408 21.26 14.09 38.27
N ILE A 409 21.36 14.36 36.96
CA ILE A 409 22.64 14.60 36.29
C ILE A 409 23.17 15.98 36.73
N PRO A 410 24.39 16.10 37.25
CA PRO A 410 24.96 17.40 37.61
C PRO A 410 25.00 18.35 36.39
N THR A 411 24.39 19.52 36.52
CA THR A 411 24.51 20.61 35.54
C THR A 411 25.96 21.09 35.52
N GLN A 412 26.57 21.16 34.35
CA GLN A 412 27.91 21.76 34.22
C GLN A 412 27.79 23.29 34.19
N ALA A 413 28.87 23.97 34.57
CA ALA A 413 28.93 25.44 34.56
C ALA A 413 28.73 25.94 33.11
N GLU A 414 27.69 26.74 32.90
CA GLU A 414 27.24 27.12 31.56
C GLU A 414 28.06 28.27 30.98
N LYS A 415 28.76 28.00 29.87
CA LYS A 415 29.22 29.05 28.98
C LYS A 415 28.04 29.49 28.11
N ASN A 416 27.55 30.70 28.33
CA ASN A 416 26.56 31.32 27.45
C ASN A 416 27.17 31.54 26.07
N VAL A 417 26.52 31.01 25.03
CA VAL A 417 26.89 31.14 23.62
C VAL A 417 25.61 31.38 22.82
N SER A 418 25.70 32.05 21.69
CA SER A 418 24.55 32.24 20.77
C SER A 418 24.84 31.56 19.46
N LEU A 419 23.94 30.68 18.98
CA LEU A 419 23.91 30.28 17.58
C LEU A 419 23.37 31.48 16.80
N LEU A 420 24.25 32.19 16.11
CA LEU A 420 23.91 33.40 15.38
C LEU A 420 23.20 33.05 14.07
N GLU A 421 23.69 32.05 13.36
CA GLU A 421 23.25 31.75 12.00
C GLU A 421 23.49 30.29 11.62
N VAL A 422 22.52 29.72 10.87
CA VAL A 422 22.64 28.46 10.13
C VAL A 422 22.44 28.73 8.65
N LYS A 423 23.36 28.28 7.79
CA LYS A 423 23.31 28.48 6.32
C LYS A 423 23.76 27.23 5.56
N PRO A 424 23.26 26.97 4.33
CA PRO A 424 23.91 26.04 3.41
C PRO A 424 25.33 26.51 3.07
N THR A 425 26.27 25.57 2.85
CA THR A 425 27.63 25.86 2.36
C THR A 425 27.69 26.05 0.84
N ASN A 426 26.71 25.51 0.13
CA ASN A 426 26.72 25.28 -1.31
C ASN A 426 26.36 26.53 -2.15
N ASN A 427 26.77 26.53 -3.42
CA ASN A 427 26.39 27.58 -4.37
C ASN A 427 24.90 27.50 -4.73
N VAL A 428 24.36 28.58 -5.31
CA VAL A 428 22.92 28.73 -5.65
C VAL A 428 22.39 27.61 -6.56
N ASN A 429 23.26 26.98 -7.37
CA ASN A 429 22.91 25.94 -8.34
C ASN A 429 23.39 24.54 -7.90
N GLU A 430 23.53 24.30 -6.60
CA GLU A 430 24.04 23.04 -6.02
C GLU A 430 23.07 22.46 -4.98
N THR A 431 23.04 21.13 -4.88
CA THR A 431 22.40 20.44 -3.76
C THR A 431 23.13 20.75 -2.47
N THR A 432 22.39 21.09 -1.41
CA THR A 432 22.98 21.31 -0.09
C THR A 432 23.43 19.99 0.54
N THR A 433 24.74 19.86 0.77
CA THR A 433 25.39 18.67 1.37
C THR A 433 26.10 18.97 2.68
N SER A 434 26.30 20.25 3.00
CA SER A 434 26.73 20.69 4.32
C SER A 434 26.12 22.04 4.69
N VAL A 435 26.17 22.36 5.99
CA VAL A 435 25.69 23.63 6.54
C VAL A 435 26.73 24.24 7.46
N MET A 436 26.84 25.56 7.43
CA MET A 436 27.59 26.37 8.39
C MET A 436 26.74 26.63 9.62
N LEU A 437 27.32 26.39 10.79
CA LEU A 437 26.84 26.78 12.11
C LEU A 437 27.79 27.87 12.63
N THR A 438 27.30 29.10 12.75
CA THR A 438 28.10 30.26 13.17
C THR A 438 27.65 30.72 14.55
N PHE A 439 28.57 30.69 15.52
CA PHE A 439 28.31 31.08 16.91
C PHE A 439 28.93 32.44 17.26
N ASP A 440 28.49 33.07 18.36
CA ASP A 440 29.16 34.27 18.88
C ASP A 440 30.55 33.97 19.48
N GLN A 441 30.80 32.71 19.86
CA GLN A 441 31.98 32.23 20.57
C GLN A 441 32.29 30.76 20.23
N ASN A 442 33.52 30.34 20.55
CA ASN A 442 33.98 28.97 20.42
C ASN A 442 33.15 27.96 21.26
N ILE A 443 32.74 26.87 20.64
CA ILE A 443 32.25 25.65 21.31
C ILE A 443 33.32 24.56 21.22
N ASP A 444 33.74 24.06 22.38
CA ASP A 444 34.77 23.05 22.49
C ASP A 444 34.20 21.65 22.22
N ASP A 445 34.93 20.86 21.44
CA ASP A 445 34.62 19.49 21.03
C ASP A 445 33.18 19.26 20.50
N LEU A 446 32.69 20.15 19.63
CA LEU A 446 31.40 19.99 18.94
C LEU A 446 31.45 18.83 17.91
N THR A 447 30.48 17.92 17.97
CA THR A 447 30.40 16.68 17.17
C THR A 447 29.03 16.52 16.50
N VAL A 448 28.90 15.52 15.61
CA VAL A 448 27.62 15.14 14.98
C VAL A 448 26.53 14.72 15.98
N ASN A 449 26.88 14.39 17.22
CA ASN A 449 25.94 13.96 18.25
C ASN A 449 25.36 15.13 19.06
N ASP A 450 26.05 16.26 19.06
CA ASP A 450 25.62 17.51 19.70
C ASP A 450 24.71 18.34 18.78
N ILE A 451 24.35 17.81 17.60
CA ILE A 451 23.53 18.47 16.59
C ILE A 451 22.43 17.53 16.10
N LYS A 452 21.18 17.90 16.31
CA LYS A 452 20.01 17.22 15.73
C LYS A 452 19.68 17.81 14.36
N MET A 453 19.55 16.94 13.37
CA MET A 453 19.08 17.22 12.01
C MET A 453 18.47 15.90 11.50
N ASP A 454 17.16 15.88 11.31
CA ASP A 454 16.42 14.67 10.93
C ASP A 454 16.44 14.47 9.39
N GLU A 455 15.97 13.32 8.91
CA GLU A 455 15.86 12.97 7.47
C GLU A 455 17.17 12.93 6.66
N VAL A 456 18.35 13.07 7.29
CA VAL A 456 19.67 13.00 6.62
C VAL A 456 20.66 12.14 7.42
N TYR A 457 21.59 11.48 6.73
CA TYR A 457 22.70 10.79 7.38
C TYR A 457 23.88 11.74 7.62
N LYS A 458 24.05 12.23 8.85
CA LYS A 458 25.18 13.07 9.28
C LYS A 458 26.51 12.32 9.15
N THR A 459 27.51 12.91 8.48
CA THR A 459 28.81 12.27 8.22
C THR A 459 29.98 12.86 8.98
N GLY A 460 29.88 14.08 9.50
CA GLY A 460 30.95 14.72 10.28
C GLY A 460 30.67 16.17 10.64
N VAL A 461 31.43 16.70 11.60
CA VAL A 461 31.50 18.14 11.91
C VAL A 461 32.95 18.58 11.78
N ASN A 462 33.22 19.55 10.91
CA ASN A 462 34.54 20.16 10.78
C ASN A 462 34.54 21.55 11.41
N LYS A 463 35.44 21.82 12.35
CA LYS A 463 35.67 23.18 12.84
C LYS A 463 36.46 23.97 11.80
N ILE A 464 35.89 25.07 11.29
CA ILE A 464 36.53 25.93 10.28
C ILE A 464 37.36 27.01 10.96
N ASP A 465 36.82 27.63 12.01
CA ASP A 465 37.51 28.63 12.83
C ASP A 465 37.01 28.57 14.31
N ASN A 466 37.33 29.58 15.13
CA ASN A 466 36.92 29.64 16.54
C ASN A 466 35.44 29.99 16.79
N LYS A 467 34.59 30.03 15.75
CA LYS A 467 33.16 30.35 15.78
C LYS A 467 32.34 29.59 14.73
N THR A 468 32.95 29.15 13.64
CA THR A 468 32.27 28.55 12.48
C THR A 468 32.55 27.05 12.36
N TYR A 469 31.49 26.25 12.19
CA TYR A 469 31.54 24.78 12.11
C TYR A 469 30.71 24.28 10.92
N GLU A 470 31.26 23.34 10.16
CA GLU A 470 30.58 22.69 9.03
C GLU A 470 30.00 21.33 9.46
N LEU A 471 28.68 21.19 9.50
CA LEU A 471 28.02 19.88 9.56
C LEU A 471 27.87 19.33 8.13
N ARG A 472 28.41 18.12 7.88
CA ARG A 472 28.27 17.39 6.61
C ARG A 472 27.26 16.25 6.71
N PHE A 473 26.54 15.98 5.63
CA PHE A 473 25.55 14.89 5.55
C PHE A 473 25.39 14.31 4.13
N LYS A 474 24.76 13.13 4.04
CA LYS A 474 24.40 12.41 2.79
C LYS A 474 23.08 11.63 2.97
N ASP A 475 22.69 10.83 1.97
CA ASP A 475 21.53 9.91 1.98
C ASP A 475 20.26 10.55 2.57
N MET A 476 19.88 11.70 2.00
CA MET A 476 18.68 12.44 2.38
C MET A 476 17.41 11.66 2.00
N MET A 477 16.40 11.66 2.87
CA MET A 477 15.14 10.94 2.64
C MET A 477 14.14 11.69 1.72
N PHE A 478 14.61 12.74 1.04
CA PHE A 478 13.80 13.62 0.18
C PHE A 478 14.56 14.00 -1.11
N ARG A 479 13.82 14.30 -2.19
CA ARG A 479 14.36 14.63 -3.53
C ARG A 479 13.85 15.97 -4.11
N SER A 480 13.44 16.87 -3.21
CA SER A 480 12.94 18.22 -3.50
C SER A 480 13.43 19.18 -2.42
N THR A 481 13.72 20.43 -2.77
CA THR A 481 14.15 21.47 -1.81
C THR A 481 13.21 21.54 -0.61
N LYS A 482 13.77 21.49 0.60
CA LYS A 482 13.02 21.40 1.85
C LYS A 482 13.71 22.16 2.98
N THR A 483 12.93 22.94 3.73
CA THR A 483 13.39 23.55 4.99
C THR A 483 13.46 22.48 6.08
N LEU A 484 14.62 22.31 6.72
CA LEU A 484 14.80 21.42 7.87
C LEU A 484 15.12 22.20 9.14
N PRO A 485 14.61 21.77 10.31
CA PRO A 485 15.10 22.26 11.60
C PRO A 485 16.46 21.64 11.91
N ILE A 486 17.40 22.48 12.36
CA ILE A 486 18.67 22.06 12.97
C ILE A 486 18.70 22.59 14.39
N GLU A 487 19.05 21.73 15.34
CA GLU A 487 19.07 22.04 16.77
C GLU A 487 20.41 21.63 17.38
N VAL A 488 21.20 22.60 17.84
CA VAL A 488 22.53 22.39 18.44
C VAL A 488 22.43 22.45 19.96
N SER A 489 22.92 21.43 20.66
CA SER A 489 22.85 21.34 22.11
C SER A 489 24.07 20.60 22.67
N LYS A 490 24.79 21.26 23.58
CA LYS A 490 26.08 20.81 24.12
C LYS A 490 26.13 21.00 25.64
N ARG A 491 26.43 19.94 26.39
CA ARG A 491 26.63 20.01 27.85
C ARG A 491 27.78 20.94 28.21
N GLY A 492 27.60 21.75 29.25
CA GLY A 492 28.50 22.85 29.61
C GLY A 492 28.26 24.16 28.83
N PHE A 493 27.34 24.19 27.86
CA PHE A 493 27.00 25.38 27.09
C PHE A 493 25.51 25.69 27.21
N ASN A 494 25.18 26.98 27.33
CA ASN A 494 23.82 27.48 27.20
C ASN A 494 23.73 28.19 25.85
N ILE A 495 23.20 27.49 24.85
CA ILE A 495 23.18 27.93 23.44
C ILE A 495 21.86 28.65 23.17
N SER A 496 21.88 29.99 23.18
CA SER A 496 20.73 30.78 22.75
C SER A 496 20.50 30.62 21.24
N ASN A 497 19.24 30.65 20.82
CA ASN A 497 18.80 30.33 19.45
C ASN A 497 19.31 28.96 18.93
N SER A 498 19.52 27.99 19.82
CA SER A 498 20.00 26.63 19.54
C SER A 498 19.34 25.93 18.35
N ARG A 499 18.04 26.19 18.15
CA ARG A 499 17.26 25.69 17.03
C ARG A 499 16.99 26.77 16.00
N GLN A 500 17.45 26.53 14.76
CA GLN A 500 17.12 27.35 13.59
C GLN A 500 16.59 26.47 12.46
N ASN A 501 15.92 27.07 11.48
CA ASN A 501 15.51 26.41 10.25
C ASN A 501 16.50 26.77 9.12
N VAL A 502 16.83 25.81 8.27
CA VAL A 502 17.70 26.02 7.09
C VAL A 502 17.08 25.37 5.86
N ASP A 503 17.17 26.07 4.72
CA ASP A 503 16.71 25.54 3.44
C ASP A 503 17.78 24.62 2.84
N ILE A 504 17.43 23.34 2.69
CA ILE A 504 18.26 22.34 2.00
C ILE A 504 17.83 22.34 0.54
N THR A 505 18.60 23.03 -0.31
CA THR A 505 18.38 23.06 -1.76
C THR A 505 18.64 21.68 -2.34
N ILE A 506 17.76 21.20 -3.22
CA ILE A 506 18.01 20.02 -4.06
C ILE A 506 18.14 20.48 -5.51
N VAL A 507 19.30 20.21 -6.13
CA VAL A 507 19.50 20.39 -7.58
C VAL A 507 19.78 19.04 -8.20
N LYS A 508 19.08 18.74 -9.31
CA LYS A 508 19.16 17.45 -9.98
C LYS A 508 19.16 17.63 -11.48
N GLU A 509 19.71 16.63 -12.17
CA GLU A 509 19.60 16.50 -13.62
C GLU A 509 18.12 16.49 -14.06
N GLU A 510 17.86 16.98 -15.28
CA GLU A 510 16.52 16.97 -15.84
C GLU A 510 15.99 15.54 -16.08
N THR A 511 14.68 15.37 -15.93
CA THR A 511 14.05 14.05 -16.08
C THR A 511 14.04 13.63 -17.56
N PRO A 512 14.55 12.43 -17.92
CA PRO A 512 14.60 11.97 -19.31
C PRO A 512 13.25 12.07 -20.03
N GLN A 513 13.32 12.38 -21.32
CA GLN A 513 12.18 12.49 -22.24
C GLN A 513 12.30 11.45 -23.38
N ALA A 514 12.85 10.28 -23.06
CA ALA A 514 13.01 9.19 -24.00
C ALA A 514 11.64 8.61 -24.41
N VAL A 515 11.58 7.97 -25.57
CA VAL A 515 10.37 7.36 -26.10
C VAL A 515 10.67 5.92 -26.51
N PHE A 516 9.85 4.97 -26.06
CA PHE A 516 9.95 3.58 -26.52
C PHE A 516 9.13 3.37 -27.80
N LYS A 517 9.74 2.66 -28.75
CA LYS A 517 9.14 2.29 -30.03
C LYS A 517 9.36 0.82 -30.30
N ALA A 518 8.30 0.04 -30.25
CA ALA A 518 8.35 -1.39 -30.51
C ALA A 518 8.83 -1.73 -31.93
N THR A 519 9.61 -2.80 -32.04
CA THR A 519 10.16 -3.37 -33.29
C THR A 519 9.86 -4.87 -33.41
N GLY A 520 9.39 -5.51 -32.35
CA GLY A 520 8.99 -6.92 -32.32
C GLY A 520 8.06 -7.24 -31.16
N ASP A 521 7.91 -8.53 -30.86
CA ASP A 521 7.02 -9.08 -29.83
C ASP A 521 7.60 -8.97 -28.41
N LYS A 522 8.92 -8.88 -28.28
CA LYS A 522 9.63 -8.47 -27.06
C LYS A 522 10.74 -7.46 -27.33
N LYS A 523 10.71 -6.81 -28.50
CA LYS A 523 11.78 -5.93 -28.97
C LYS A 523 11.25 -4.54 -29.24
N GLY A 524 12.07 -3.55 -28.94
CA GLY A 524 11.85 -2.18 -29.33
C GLY A 524 13.06 -1.33 -29.06
N ARG A 525 12.90 -0.03 -29.28
CA ARG A 525 13.99 0.93 -29.34
C ARG A 525 13.68 2.15 -28.50
N LEU A 526 14.66 2.59 -27.73
CA LEU A 526 14.61 3.85 -27.00
C LEU A 526 15.14 4.97 -27.92
N GLU A 527 14.24 5.86 -28.32
CA GLU A 527 14.51 7.08 -29.09
C GLU A 527 14.51 8.29 -28.12
N ASN A 528 15.04 9.46 -28.53
CA ASN A 528 15.24 10.64 -27.66
C ASN A 528 16.09 10.38 -26.39
N VAL A 529 17.09 9.51 -26.51
CA VAL A 529 18.06 9.23 -25.44
C VAL A 529 19.31 10.10 -25.57
N GLU A 530 20.08 10.22 -24.48
CA GLU A 530 21.30 11.02 -24.45
C GLU A 530 22.45 10.32 -23.73
N ARG A 531 23.68 10.71 -24.05
CA ARG A 531 24.86 10.35 -23.27
C ARG A 531 24.68 10.75 -21.79
N GLY A 532 25.04 9.83 -20.89
CA GLY A 532 24.89 10.00 -19.44
C GLY A 532 23.51 9.63 -18.90
N MET A 533 22.56 9.26 -19.76
CA MET A 533 21.38 8.52 -19.31
C MET A 533 21.75 7.07 -18.98
N ARG A 534 20.91 6.42 -18.18
CA ARG A 534 20.96 4.98 -17.89
C ARG A 534 19.55 4.40 -17.93
N TYR A 535 19.42 3.13 -18.28
CA TYR A 535 18.12 2.44 -18.31
C TYR A 535 18.16 1.08 -17.61
N ASP A 536 17.01 0.68 -17.06
CA ASP A 536 16.75 -0.60 -16.41
C ASP A 536 15.47 -1.20 -17.04
N LEU A 537 15.45 -2.51 -17.26
CA LEU A 537 14.40 -3.23 -18.00
C LEU A 537 13.43 -3.99 -17.06
N GLY A 538 13.36 -3.59 -15.80
CA GLY A 538 12.57 -4.27 -14.77
C GLY A 538 13.35 -5.37 -14.05
N ASP A 539 14.65 -5.18 -13.85
CA ASP A 539 15.51 -6.14 -13.13
C ASP A 539 16.67 -5.52 -12.34
N GLY A 540 16.67 -4.19 -12.17
CA GLY A 540 17.69 -3.46 -11.43
C GLY A 540 19.05 -3.37 -12.13
N VAL A 541 19.19 -3.93 -13.33
CA VAL A 541 20.46 -3.87 -14.09
C VAL A 541 20.49 -2.57 -14.90
N TRP A 542 21.12 -1.54 -14.31
CA TRP A 542 21.25 -0.23 -14.93
C TRP A 542 22.34 -0.19 -16.01
N HIS A 543 21.90 -0.20 -17.27
CA HIS A 543 22.73 -0.11 -18.47
C HIS A 543 23.03 1.34 -18.87
N ASP A 544 24.26 1.63 -19.32
CA ASP A 544 24.74 3.00 -19.60
C ASP A 544 24.50 3.44 -21.04
N ILE A 545 23.80 4.56 -21.23
CA ILE A 545 23.61 5.19 -22.54
C ILE A 545 24.82 6.11 -22.81
N ASN A 546 25.61 5.72 -23.80
CA ASN A 546 26.90 6.34 -24.10
C ASN A 546 26.90 7.33 -25.29
N SER A 547 25.78 7.44 -26.02
CA SER A 547 25.59 8.36 -27.15
C SER A 547 24.13 8.83 -27.20
N SER A 548 23.76 9.65 -28.19
CA SER A 548 22.35 9.98 -28.46
C SER A 548 21.72 9.13 -29.57
N GLU A 549 22.42 8.09 -30.04
CA GLU A 549 21.86 7.13 -31.01
C GLU A 549 20.79 6.24 -30.33
N PRO A 550 19.72 5.87 -31.04
CA PRO A 550 18.67 5.03 -30.47
C PRO A 550 19.15 3.66 -29.98
N VAL A 551 18.71 3.23 -28.80
CA VAL A 551 19.16 1.97 -28.16
C VAL A 551 18.11 0.87 -28.35
N GLU A 552 18.49 -0.21 -29.05
CA GLU A 552 17.66 -1.44 -29.15
C GLU A 552 17.65 -2.19 -27.80
N VAL A 553 16.45 -2.55 -27.33
CA VAL A 553 16.23 -3.24 -26.05
C VAL A 553 15.29 -4.44 -26.23
N THR A 554 15.42 -5.42 -25.33
CA THR A 554 14.47 -6.55 -25.23
C THR A 554 13.68 -6.39 -23.93
N THR A 555 12.37 -6.18 -24.04
CA THR A 555 11.48 -5.85 -22.93
C THR A 555 11.13 -7.07 -22.09
N LYS A 556 10.88 -6.85 -20.80
CA LYS A 556 10.30 -7.87 -19.90
C LYS A 556 8.78 -7.72 -19.83
N TYR A 557 8.11 -8.83 -19.58
CA TYR A 557 6.65 -8.90 -19.60
C TYR A 557 6.05 -8.12 -18.42
N GLN A 558 5.17 -7.16 -18.72
CA GLN A 558 4.50 -6.25 -17.76
C GLN A 558 5.41 -5.31 -16.93
N GLU A 559 6.74 -5.32 -17.10
CA GLU A 559 7.62 -4.41 -16.39
C GLU A 559 7.87 -3.09 -17.16
N PRO A 560 7.98 -1.94 -16.47
CA PRO A 560 8.33 -0.68 -17.09
C PRO A 560 9.84 -0.62 -17.37
N ILE A 561 10.20 0.02 -18.49
CA ILE A 561 11.55 0.53 -18.70
C ILE A 561 11.69 1.77 -17.80
N LEU A 562 12.69 1.74 -16.92
CA LEU A 562 13.07 2.87 -16.08
C LEU A 562 14.24 3.61 -16.75
N LEU A 563 14.23 4.94 -16.78
CA LEU A 563 15.37 5.75 -17.22
C LEU A 563 15.71 6.85 -16.20
N ILE A 564 17.00 7.12 -16.05
CA ILE A 564 17.53 8.25 -15.28
C ILE A 564 18.61 8.97 -16.08
N LYS A 565 18.78 10.28 -15.86
CA LYS A 565 20.01 11.01 -16.20
C LYS A 565 20.92 10.94 -14.97
N GLN A 566 22.10 10.35 -15.13
CA GLN A 566 23.10 10.29 -14.04
C GLN A 566 23.93 11.57 -14.05
N SER A 567 24.04 12.22 -12.88
CA SER A 567 24.89 13.40 -12.71
C SER A 567 26.36 13.03 -12.84
N THR A 568 27.11 13.86 -13.56
CA THR A 568 28.58 13.83 -13.59
C THR A 568 29.23 14.87 -12.68
N THR A 569 28.43 15.71 -12.02
CA THR A 569 28.90 16.92 -11.32
C THR A 569 28.32 16.95 -9.91
N ALA A 570 29.00 16.31 -8.96
CA ALA A 570 28.64 16.44 -7.56
C ALA A 570 28.72 17.93 -7.12
N PRO A 571 27.77 18.45 -6.32
CA PRO A 571 26.70 17.73 -5.62
C PRO A 571 25.34 17.66 -6.36
N ILE A 572 25.25 17.97 -7.67
CA ILE A 572 24.00 17.79 -8.44
C ILE A 572 23.60 16.31 -8.38
N LEU A 573 22.34 16.02 -8.05
CA LEU A 573 21.82 14.65 -7.98
C LEU A 573 21.41 14.12 -9.36
N ASN A 574 21.32 12.79 -9.49
CA ASN A 574 20.64 12.16 -10.63
C ASN A 574 19.19 12.65 -10.74
N SER A 575 18.61 12.60 -11.93
CA SER A 575 17.23 13.01 -12.20
C SER A 575 16.19 12.23 -11.39
N ASP A 576 14.92 12.60 -11.49
CA ASP A 576 13.84 11.65 -11.19
C ASP A 576 13.78 10.56 -12.27
N VAL A 577 13.10 9.45 -11.97
CA VAL A 577 12.97 8.30 -12.88
C VAL A 577 11.89 8.57 -13.91
N GLN A 578 12.22 8.54 -15.19
CA GLN A 578 11.23 8.40 -16.25
C GLN A 578 10.79 6.93 -16.30
N LYS A 579 9.47 6.68 -16.29
CA LYS A 579 8.89 5.34 -16.46
C LYS A 579 8.19 5.23 -17.81
N ILE A 580 8.51 4.20 -18.59
CA ILE A 580 7.87 3.90 -19.87
C ILE A 580 7.40 2.44 -19.85
N LEU A 581 6.10 2.19 -20.02
CA LEU A 581 5.55 0.83 -20.01
C LEU A 581 5.24 0.36 -21.45
N PRO A 582 5.96 -0.66 -21.99
CA PRO A 582 5.57 -1.33 -23.23
C PRO A 582 4.19 -1.99 -23.11
N ILE A 583 3.43 -1.98 -24.21
CA ILE A 583 2.07 -2.52 -24.24
C ILE A 583 2.08 -3.85 -25.01
N GLU A 584 1.63 -4.91 -24.37
CA GLU A 584 1.48 -6.25 -24.96
C GLU A 584 0.28 -6.30 -25.93
N THR A 585 0.46 -6.85 -27.13
CA THR A 585 -0.62 -6.99 -28.13
C THR A 585 -1.10 -8.44 -28.24
N VAL A 586 -2.41 -8.64 -28.09
CA VAL A 586 -3.06 -9.96 -28.23
C VAL A 586 -2.94 -10.47 -29.67
N SER A 587 -2.64 -11.76 -29.85
CA SER A 587 -2.52 -12.41 -31.16
C SER A 587 -3.81 -12.36 -32.00
N PRO A 588 -3.71 -12.37 -33.35
CA PRO A 588 -4.84 -12.62 -34.23
C PRO A 588 -5.60 -13.91 -33.86
N LEU A 589 -6.92 -13.92 -34.08
CA LEU A 589 -7.77 -15.07 -33.78
C LEU A 589 -8.21 -15.73 -35.08
N ASN A 590 -8.05 -17.05 -35.16
CA ASN A 590 -8.63 -17.93 -36.19
C ASN A 590 -8.33 -17.52 -37.66
N ILE A 591 -7.14 -16.95 -37.92
CA ILE A 591 -6.62 -16.74 -39.27
C ILE A 591 -6.54 -18.10 -39.98
N LYS A 592 -6.88 -18.13 -41.27
CA LYS A 592 -6.88 -19.36 -42.07
C LYS A 592 -6.04 -19.23 -43.34
N SER A 593 -5.64 -20.37 -43.88
CA SER A 593 -5.05 -20.53 -45.20
C SER A 593 -6.09 -21.02 -46.23
N VAL A 594 -5.76 -20.83 -47.51
CA VAL A 594 -6.37 -21.55 -48.64
C VAL A 594 -5.22 -22.18 -49.43
N ASP A 595 -5.30 -23.48 -49.68
CA ASP A 595 -4.25 -24.26 -50.35
C ASP A 595 -3.96 -23.74 -51.77
N SER A 596 -2.71 -23.90 -52.21
CA SER A 596 -2.30 -23.60 -53.58
C SER A 596 -2.67 -24.76 -54.51
N VAL A 597 -3.06 -24.44 -55.74
CA VAL A 597 -3.02 -25.39 -56.83
C VAL A 597 -1.57 -25.67 -57.22
N GLU A 598 -1.27 -26.92 -57.56
CA GLU A 598 0.05 -27.37 -58.00
C GLU A 598 0.62 -26.50 -59.14
N GLY A 599 1.87 -26.07 -58.99
CA GLY A 599 2.59 -25.22 -59.95
C GLY A 599 2.08 -23.76 -60.08
N LYS A 600 0.99 -23.36 -59.41
CA LYS A 600 0.35 -22.04 -59.62
C LYS A 600 0.67 -20.99 -58.54
N ASN A 601 1.18 -21.39 -57.37
CA ASN A 601 1.47 -20.49 -56.24
C ASN A 601 0.30 -19.52 -55.93
N ASN A 602 -0.94 -20.00 -56.02
CA ASN A 602 -2.15 -19.19 -55.90
C ASN A 602 -2.85 -19.37 -54.54
N GLY A 603 -2.15 -19.96 -53.57
CA GLY A 603 -2.62 -20.08 -52.19
C GLY A 603 -2.82 -18.71 -51.53
N LYS A 604 -3.57 -18.71 -50.43
CA LYS A 604 -3.95 -17.48 -49.70
C LYS A 604 -3.79 -17.62 -48.18
N ILE A 605 -3.73 -16.47 -47.52
CA ILE A 605 -4.06 -16.30 -46.10
C ILE A 605 -5.29 -15.39 -46.04
N ILE A 606 -6.32 -15.76 -45.27
CA ILE A 606 -7.61 -15.06 -45.19
C ILE A 606 -7.93 -14.65 -43.75
N TYR A 607 -8.85 -13.69 -43.61
CA TYR A 607 -9.25 -13.06 -42.34
C TYR A 607 -8.16 -12.17 -41.72
N VAL A 608 -7.27 -11.60 -42.52
CA VAL A 608 -6.27 -10.62 -42.08
C VAL A 608 -6.81 -9.18 -42.21
N ASN A 609 -6.10 -8.18 -41.67
CA ASN A 609 -6.39 -6.76 -41.91
C ASN A 609 -5.08 -5.94 -42.00
N SER A 610 -5.18 -4.64 -42.31
CA SER A 610 -4.00 -3.77 -42.55
C SER A 610 -3.12 -3.49 -41.32
N LYS A 611 -3.53 -3.91 -40.11
CA LYS A 611 -2.68 -3.91 -38.91
C LYS A 611 -1.83 -5.18 -38.77
N MET A 612 -2.09 -6.20 -39.58
CA MET A 612 -1.34 -7.45 -39.55
C MET A 612 -0.15 -7.41 -40.50
N GLU A 613 0.81 -8.28 -40.21
CA GLU A 613 1.92 -8.62 -41.07
C GLU A 613 2.14 -10.14 -41.06
N TYR A 614 2.64 -10.66 -42.18
CA TYR A 614 2.90 -12.08 -42.38
C TYR A 614 4.32 -12.31 -42.89
N LYS A 615 4.81 -13.55 -42.77
CA LYS A 615 6.02 -14.02 -43.47
C LYS A 615 5.97 -15.52 -43.69
N LYS A 616 6.69 -16.03 -44.68
CA LYS A 616 6.94 -17.49 -44.79
C LYS A 616 7.90 -17.90 -43.67
N ASP A 617 7.71 -19.09 -43.09
CA ASP A 617 8.61 -19.56 -42.03
C ASP A 617 10.08 -19.63 -42.50
N GLY A 618 11.03 -19.49 -41.57
CA GLY A 618 12.46 -19.28 -41.84
C GLY A 618 12.83 -17.89 -42.39
N SER A 619 11.88 -17.13 -42.95
CA SER A 619 12.15 -15.79 -43.49
C SER A 619 12.45 -14.79 -42.36
N GLN A 620 13.30 -13.80 -42.64
CA GLN A 620 13.61 -12.73 -41.67
C GLN A 620 12.59 -11.58 -41.72
N ASN A 621 12.23 -11.15 -42.94
CA ASN A 621 11.40 -9.97 -43.16
C ASN A 621 9.91 -10.28 -42.97
N TRP A 622 9.20 -9.35 -42.34
CA TRP A 622 7.74 -9.32 -42.29
C TRP A 622 7.18 -8.46 -43.43
N ILE A 623 6.03 -8.85 -43.98
CA ILE A 623 5.33 -8.19 -45.08
C ILE A 623 3.97 -7.75 -44.55
N ALA A 624 3.61 -6.48 -44.71
CA ALA A 624 2.32 -5.97 -44.26
C ALA A 624 1.17 -6.60 -45.06
N CYS A 625 0.10 -6.99 -44.37
CA CYS A 625 -1.17 -7.32 -45.02
C CYS A 625 -1.82 -6.03 -45.56
N THR A 626 -2.37 -6.08 -46.78
CA THR A 626 -2.92 -4.90 -47.48
C THR A 626 -4.44 -4.88 -47.58
N GLY A 627 -5.12 -5.91 -47.05
CA GLY A 627 -6.58 -6.05 -47.10
C GLY A 627 -7.05 -7.27 -46.30
N LYS A 628 -8.22 -7.82 -46.66
CA LYS A 628 -8.85 -8.98 -45.96
C LYS A 628 -8.17 -10.33 -46.19
N GLU A 629 -7.38 -10.43 -47.26
CA GLU A 629 -6.62 -11.61 -47.65
C GLU A 629 -5.26 -11.23 -48.24
N VAL A 630 -4.31 -12.16 -48.16
CA VAL A 630 -3.05 -12.15 -48.91
C VAL A 630 -3.13 -13.26 -49.95
N THR A 631 -2.76 -12.96 -51.19
CA THR A 631 -2.88 -13.87 -52.34
C THR A 631 -1.54 -14.10 -53.04
N GLY A 632 -1.42 -15.19 -53.79
CA GLY A 632 -0.22 -15.45 -54.60
C GLY A 632 0.89 -16.14 -53.79
N LEU A 633 0.50 -16.95 -52.82
CA LEU A 633 1.43 -17.62 -51.92
C LEU A 633 1.72 -19.05 -52.38
N SER A 634 3.01 -19.40 -52.36
CA SER A 634 3.50 -20.78 -52.50
C SER A 634 3.11 -21.65 -51.30
N GLU A 635 3.27 -22.97 -51.44
CA GLU A 635 3.09 -23.92 -50.34
C GLU A 635 4.02 -23.66 -49.12
N GLY A 636 3.67 -24.24 -47.99
CA GLY A 636 4.46 -24.24 -46.74
C GLY A 636 3.84 -23.40 -45.62
N LYS A 637 4.58 -23.30 -44.52
CA LYS A 637 4.17 -22.60 -43.30
C LYS A 637 4.40 -21.09 -43.41
N TYR A 638 3.45 -20.32 -42.89
CA TYR A 638 3.50 -18.88 -42.76
C TYR A 638 3.15 -18.47 -41.34
N LEU A 639 3.83 -17.45 -40.84
CA LEU A 639 3.56 -16.83 -39.54
C LEU A 639 2.80 -15.52 -39.78
N VAL A 640 1.79 -15.24 -38.94
CA VAL A 640 0.94 -14.04 -39.02
C VAL A 640 0.85 -13.40 -37.63
N ARG A 641 0.97 -12.07 -37.55
CA ARG A 641 0.84 -11.31 -36.28
C ARG A 641 0.28 -9.90 -36.50
N TYR A 642 -0.13 -9.22 -35.43
CA TYR A 642 -0.26 -7.77 -35.46
C TYR A 642 1.13 -7.12 -35.42
N LYS A 643 1.36 -6.13 -36.29
CA LYS A 643 2.62 -5.39 -36.38
C LYS A 643 2.81 -4.43 -35.18
N PRO A 644 4.05 -4.15 -34.76
CA PRO A 644 4.31 -3.25 -33.64
C PRO A 644 3.90 -1.80 -33.97
N ASN A 645 3.49 -1.02 -32.97
CA ASN A 645 3.07 0.38 -33.17
C ASN A 645 3.26 1.24 -31.91
N GLY A 646 4.21 2.19 -31.94
CA GLY A 646 4.53 3.05 -30.80
C GLY A 646 4.96 2.21 -29.59
N LEU A 647 4.27 2.37 -28.46
CA LEU A 647 4.50 1.54 -27.26
C LEU A 647 4.07 0.07 -27.42
N LYS A 648 3.25 -0.26 -28.43
CA LYS A 648 2.70 -1.61 -28.60
C LYS A 648 3.68 -2.56 -29.26
N LEU A 649 4.10 -3.56 -28.50
CA LEU A 649 4.82 -4.72 -29.00
C LEU A 649 4.00 -5.42 -30.09
N ALA A 650 4.69 -6.04 -31.05
CA ALA A 650 4.02 -6.92 -32.03
C ALA A 650 3.33 -8.06 -31.27
N SER A 651 2.23 -8.59 -31.78
CA SER A 651 1.64 -9.76 -31.10
C SER A 651 2.55 -10.99 -31.26
N HIS A 652 2.43 -11.94 -30.35
CA HIS A 652 2.99 -13.28 -30.61
C HIS A 652 2.39 -13.83 -31.91
N PRO A 653 3.20 -14.40 -32.82
CA PRO A 653 2.70 -14.89 -34.10
C PRO A 653 1.90 -16.18 -33.94
N ILE A 654 1.01 -16.41 -34.89
CA ILE A 654 0.33 -17.70 -35.10
C ILE A 654 0.76 -18.30 -36.44
N GLU A 655 0.73 -19.63 -36.54
CA GLU A 655 1.10 -20.37 -37.74
C GLU A 655 -0.13 -20.72 -38.57
N VAL A 656 -0.02 -20.60 -39.90
CA VAL A 656 -0.94 -21.15 -40.89
C VAL A 656 -0.17 -21.86 -41.99
N GLU A 657 -0.70 -22.96 -42.52
CA GLU A 657 -0.03 -23.82 -43.49
C GLU A 657 -0.81 -23.86 -44.81
N ILE A 658 -0.13 -23.59 -45.92
CA ILE A 658 -0.68 -23.66 -47.28
C ILE A 658 -0.16 -24.95 -47.90
N ASN A 659 -1.05 -25.89 -48.20
CA ASN A 659 -0.70 -27.15 -48.86
C ASN A 659 -0.76 -27.00 -50.38
N VAL A 660 -0.38 -28.06 -51.11
CA VAL A 660 -0.65 -28.20 -52.55
C VAL A 660 -1.82 -29.15 -52.78
N VAL A 661 -2.73 -28.75 -53.67
CA VAL A 661 -3.83 -29.60 -54.16
C VAL A 661 -3.81 -29.72 -55.68
N THR A 662 -4.14 -30.90 -56.19
CA THR A 662 -4.32 -31.18 -57.61
C THR A 662 -5.70 -30.69 -58.10
N GLU A 663 -5.80 -30.24 -59.36
CA GLU A 663 -7.01 -29.57 -59.88
C GLU A 663 -8.27 -30.45 -59.87
N GLU A 664 -8.12 -31.77 -59.89
CA GLU A 664 -9.24 -32.71 -59.99
C GLU A 664 -10.19 -32.70 -58.78
N LYS A 665 -9.73 -32.22 -57.62
CA LYS A 665 -10.58 -32.09 -56.41
C LYS A 665 -11.58 -30.93 -56.47
N ASN A 666 -11.53 -30.08 -57.51
CA ASN A 666 -12.23 -28.79 -57.53
C ASN A 666 -13.56 -28.79 -58.33
N LYS A 667 -14.27 -29.93 -58.36
CA LYS A 667 -15.65 -30.01 -58.89
C LYS A 667 -16.66 -30.19 -57.74
N PRO A 668 -17.74 -29.39 -57.68
CA PRO A 668 -18.77 -29.56 -56.66
C PRO A 668 -19.56 -30.84 -56.91
N ASN A 669 -19.69 -31.69 -55.89
CA ASN A 669 -20.57 -32.86 -55.92
C ASN A 669 -22.03 -32.41 -55.63
N PRO A 670 -23.05 -32.89 -56.36
CA PRO A 670 -24.45 -32.50 -56.11
C PRO A 670 -24.95 -32.88 -54.70
N GLN A 671 -25.98 -32.19 -54.22
CA GLN A 671 -26.60 -32.45 -52.92
C GLN A 671 -27.22 -33.87 -52.87
N PRO A 672 -27.14 -34.57 -51.72
CA PRO A 672 -27.90 -35.80 -51.51
C PRO A 672 -29.38 -35.49 -51.23
N GLU A 673 -30.28 -36.19 -51.91
CA GLU A 673 -31.72 -36.14 -51.63
C GLU A 673 -32.09 -36.91 -50.35
N ILE A 674 -33.25 -36.58 -49.77
CA ILE A 674 -33.76 -37.17 -48.53
C ILE A 674 -34.71 -38.33 -48.86
N GLN A 675 -34.40 -39.56 -48.41
CA GLN A 675 -35.40 -40.60 -48.15
C GLN A 675 -35.16 -41.32 -46.81
N LYS A 676 -36.17 -42.06 -46.34
CA LYS A 676 -36.34 -42.52 -44.94
C LYS A 676 -36.23 -44.06 -44.80
N PRO A 677 -36.24 -44.64 -43.57
CA PRO A 677 -35.46 -45.86 -43.27
C PRO A 677 -36.21 -47.19 -43.47
N GLY A 678 -35.45 -48.29 -43.54
CA GLY A 678 -35.95 -49.66 -43.49
C GLY A 678 -34.92 -50.71 -43.08
N GLN A 679 -35.25 -51.46 -42.02
CA GLN A 679 -34.96 -52.89 -41.76
C GLN A 679 -33.52 -53.46 -41.82
N GLU A 680 -33.01 -53.77 -40.62
CA GLU A 680 -32.67 -55.14 -40.13
C GLU A 680 -31.66 -56.08 -40.84
N ASN A 681 -30.71 -56.54 -39.99
CA ASN A 681 -30.42 -57.94 -39.63
C ASN A 681 -29.13 -58.66 -40.12
N LYS A 682 -28.52 -59.38 -39.13
CA LYS A 682 -27.64 -60.56 -39.21
C LYS A 682 -26.16 -60.35 -39.64
N GLU A 683 -25.17 -60.72 -38.82
CA GLU A 683 -24.60 -62.07 -38.52
C GLU A 683 -23.75 -62.61 -39.72
N GLU A 684 -22.56 -63.20 -39.58
CA GLU A 684 -21.79 -63.66 -38.41
C GLU A 684 -20.29 -63.94 -38.74
N ASN A 685 -19.56 -64.53 -37.78
CA ASN A 685 -18.40 -65.46 -37.93
C ASN A 685 -16.97 -65.00 -38.30
N LYS A 686 -16.15 -64.95 -37.23
CA LYS A 686 -14.78 -65.53 -37.10
C LYS A 686 -14.79 -67.07 -37.38
N PRO A 687 -13.67 -67.81 -37.58
CA PRO A 687 -12.44 -67.76 -36.74
C PRO A 687 -11.07 -68.12 -37.40
N ASN A 688 -10.05 -68.20 -36.54
CA ASN A 688 -8.64 -68.57 -36.83
C ASN A 688 -8.42 -70.06 -37.17
N LYS A 689 -7.24 -70.36 -37.73
CA LYS A 689 -6.30 -71.43 -37.32
C LYS A 689 -4.84 -70.97 -37.63
N GLU A 690 -3.86 -71.13 -36.73
CA GLU A 690 -2.86 -72.23 -36.64
C GLU A 690 -2.07 -72.46 -37.96
N SER A 691 -0.76 -72.75 -38.03
CA SER A 691 0.43 -72.71 -37.14
C SER A 691 1.70 -72.85 -38.07
N GLN A 692 2.99 -72.94 -37.70
CA GLN A 692 3.74 -73.03 -36.43
C GLN A 692 5.25 -72.70 -36.64
N ASP A 693 6.01 -72.58 -35.53
CA ASP A 693 7.41 -73.04 -35.25
C ASP A 693 8.38 -72.00 -34.64
N SER A 694 9.60 -72.41 -34.27
CA SER A 694 10.24 -71.97 -33.01
C SER A 694 11.76 -71.66 -33.03
N LYS A 695 12.19 -70.90 -32.00
CA LYS A 695 13.57 -70.61 -31.48
C LYS A 695 14.29 -69.39 -32.12
N THR A 696 15.14 -68.62 -31.41
CA THR A 696 15.72 -68.77 -30.04
C THR A 696 16.00 -67.42 -29.33
N ASP A 697 16.05 -67.48 -27.98
CA ASP A 697 16.84 -66.67 -27.03
C ASP A 697 16.51 -65.22 -26.58
N SER A 698 16.96 -64.96 -25.34
CA SER A 698 17.10 -63.68 -24.59
C SER A 698 15.88 -63.04 -23.89
N LYS A 699 16.15 -62.28 -22.80
CA LYS A 699 15.21 -61.86 -21.74
C LYS A 699 14.86 -60.37 -21.75
N LYS A 700 13.60 -60.10 -21.35
CA LYS A 700 13.04 -58.92 -20.63
C LYS A 700 13.99 -57.82 -20.11
N THR A 701 13.76 -56.57 -20.59
CA THR A 701 13.52 -55.27 -19.86
C THR A 701 14.50 -54.71 -18.79
N PRO A 702 14.59 -53.37 -18.57
CA PRO A 702 14.08 -52.19 -19.32
C PRO A 702 15.10 -51.02 -19.48
N GLU A 703 14.59 -49.81 -19.80
CA GLU A 703 15.12 -48.44 -19.54
C GLU A 703 16.03 -47.66 -20.52
N GLU A 704 15.70 -46.35 -20.61
CA GLU A 704 16.41 -45.08 -20.92
C GLU A 704 17.23 -44.73 -22.20
N GLU A 705 17.17 -43.42 -22.50
CA GLU A 705 18.12 -42.46 -23.13
C GLU A 705 18.97 -42.79 -24.40
N LYS A 706 18.81 -41.90 -25.41
CA LYS A 706 19.82 -41.25 -26.29
C LYS A 706 21.00 -42.03 -26.92
N PRO A 707 21.46 -41.55 -28.10
CA PRO A 707 22.90 -41.47 -28.33
C PRO A 707 23.43 -40.11 -28.87
N ASN A 708 24.74 -39.94 -28.65
CA ASN A 708 25.67 -38.94 -29.19
C ASN A 708 26.17 -39.40 -30.61
N LYS A 709 27.10 -38.80 -31.37
CA LYS A 709 28.17 -37.78 -31.17
C LYS A 709 28.74 -37.34 -32.54
N LYS A 710 29.51 -36.24 -32.59
CA LYS A 710 30.80 -35.98 -33.35
C LYS A 710 30.96 -34.48 -33.66
N GLU A 711 32.15 -33.85 -33.72
CA GLU A 711 33.56 -34.15 -33.33
C GLU A 711 34.29 -32.75 -33.27
N ASP A 712 35.59 -32.49 -33.03
CA ASP A 712 36.84 -33.26 -32.91
C ASP A 712 37.91 -32.44 -32.11
N LYS A 713 38.98 -33.10 -31.65
CA LYS A 713 40.28 -32.56 -31.15
C LYS A 713 40.33 -31.64 -29.91
N LYS A 714 41.48 -31.47 -29.23
CA LYS A 714 42.56 -32.38 -28.77
C LYS A 714 43.57 -31.56 -27.94
N GLU A 715 43.97 -31.99 -26.74
CA GLU A 715 45.39 -32.24 -26.41
C GLU A 715 45.65 -32.82 -24.99
N THR A 716 46.68 -33.67 -24.98
CA THR A 716 47.69 -34.05 -23.96
C THR A 716 47.35 -34.16 -22.46
N GLN A 717 47.79 -35.29 -21.89
CA GLN A 717 47.72 -35.66 -20.48
C GLN A 717 48.99 -35.25 -19.70
N LYS A 718 48.91 -35.21 -18.36
CA LYS A 718 49.93 -35.86 -17.54
C LYS A 718 49.32 -36.46 -16.27
N ALA A 719 49.93 -37.54 -15.80
CA ALA A 719 49.55 -38.31 -14.62
C ALA A 719 50.23 -37.70 -13.35
N GLU A 720 50.07 -38.18 -12.11
CA GLU A 720 50.15 -39.57 -11.65
C GLU A 720 49.61 -39.80 -10.22
N GLN A 721 49.25 -41.07 -9.93
CA GLN A 721 49.22 -41.74 -8.61
C GLN A 721 48.29 -41.19 -7.49
N LYS A 722 48.16 -41.87 -6.34
CA LYS A 722 47.65 -43.23 -6.02
C LYS A 722 47.65 -43.40 -4.48
N GLU A 723 46.91 -44.38 -3.96
CA GLU A 723 47.11 -45.02 -2.62
C GLU A 723 46.95 -44.11 -1.36
N GLU A 724 46.72 -44.61 -0.14
CA GLU A 724 45.98 -45.76 0.41
C GLU A 724 45.86 -45.54 1.96
N GLN A 725 45.23 -46.48 2.68
CA GLN A 725 45.43 -46.80 4.11
C GLN A 725 44.70 -46.02 5.22
N LYS A 726 44.47 -46.76 6.31
CA LYS A 726 43.72 -46.40 7.52
C LYS A 726 44.10 -47.34 8.69
N PRO A 727 44.62 -46.83 9.80
CA PRO A 727 44.44 -47.40 11.15
C PRO A 727 43.30 -46.64 11.90
N LYS A 728 42.46 -47.20 12.80
CA LYS A 728 42.69 -48.00 14.03
C LYS A 728 43.42 -47.15 15.10
N GLN A 729 42.98 -47.07 16.37
CA GLN A 729 42.27 -48.04 17.24
C GLN A 729 41.36 -47.31 18.29
N LYS A 730 40.26 -47.92 18.77
CA LYS A 730 40.00 -48.48 20.14
C LYS A 730 40.23 -47.53 21.34
N ALA A 731 39.41 -47.51 22.40
CA ALA A 731 38.11 -48.15 22.74
C ALA A 731 37.49 -47.37 23.95
N GLU A 732 36.49 -47.74 24.78
CA GLU A 732 35.73 -48.98 25.11
C GLU A 732 34.21 -48.63 25.28
N GLU A 733 33.26 -49.52 24.98
CA GLU A 733 32.41 -50.34 25.90
C GLU A 733 31.73 -49.59 27.08
N LYS A 734 30.42 -49.76 27.39
CA LYS A 734 29.34 -50.59 26.79
C LYS A 734 27.92 -50.12 27.23
N GLU A 735 26.92 -50.41 26.38
CA GLU A 735 25.63 -51.10 26.65
C GLU A 735 24.99 -51.11 28.09
N ILE A 736 23.65 -51.04 28.32
CA ILE A 736 22.45 -50.87 27.47
C ILE A 736 21.15 -50.62 28.32
N GLN A 737 20.03 -50.28 27.66
CA GLN A 737 18.61 -50.39 28.10
C GLN A 737 17.96 -49.54 29.23
N LYS A 738 16.84 -48.91 28.82
CA LYS A 738 15.60 -48.58 29.58
C LYS A 738 14.79 -49.89 29.84
N PRO A 739 13.86 -49.99 30.85
CA PRO A 739 12.55 -49.31 30.72
C PRO A 739 11.71 -48.97 32.00
N LYS A 740 10.79 -48.01 31.79
CA LYS A 740 9.39 -47.87 32.29
C LYS A 740 8.96 -48.14 33.77
N GLU A 741 8.25 -47.11 34.29
CA GLU A 741 6.92 -47.12 34.97
C GLU A 741 6.73 -47.40 36.48
N LYS A 742 5.66 -46.73 36.99
CA LYS A 742 4.81 -46.96 38.20
C LYS A 742 5.13 -46.34 39.58
N GLU A 743 4.23 -45.42 39.96
CA GLU A 743 3.38 -45.37 41.18
C GLU A 743 3.96 -45.26 42.62
N GLU A 744 3.54 -44.15 43.26
CA GLU A 744 3.10 -43.99 44.68
C GLU A 744 4.07 -44.04 45.90
N LYS A 745 3.62 -43.28 46.93
CA LYS A 745 3.79 -43.45 48.40
C LYS A 745 5.08 -43.05 49.15
N SER A 746 5.02 -41.82 49.66
CA SER A 746 5.01 -41.47 51.12
C SER A 746 6.25 -41.61 52.02
N SER A 747 6.74 -40.43 52.44
CA SER A 747 6.96 -39.97 53.84
C SER A 747 8.05 -40.55 54.76
N SER A 748 8.90 -39.65 55.29
CA SER A 748 9.16 -39.44 56.74
C SER A 748 9.97 -38.13 56.96
N GLY A 749 9.97 -37.46 58.12
CA GLY A 749 9.18 -37.65 59.36
C GLY A 749 9.49 -36.61 60.45
N GLY A 750 8.77 -36.67 61.59
CA GLY A 750 8.92 -35.83 62.82
C GLY A 750 8.20 -34.46 62.75
N GLY A 751 7.47 -33.94 63.76
CA GLY A 751 7.21 -34.33 65.17
C GLY A 751 7.72 -33.21 66.11
N GLY A 752 6.96 -32.46 66.93
CA GLY A 752 5.72 -32.72 67.70
C GLY A 752 6.09 -32.82 69.20
N GLY A 753 5.45 -32.18 70.20
CA GLY A 753 4.34 -31.21 70.29
C GLY A 753 3.84 -31.09 71.75
N GLY A 754 2.99 -30.11 72.12
CA GLY A 754 2.22 -30.17 73.40
C GLY A 754 1.80 -28.85 74.10
N SER A 755 0.54 -28.81 74.57
CA SER A 755 0.00 -28.09 75.76
C SER A 755 0.05 -26.55 75.88
N SER A 756 -0.80 -25.83 76.65
CA SER A 756 -2.19 -26.10 77.12
C SER A 756 -2.85 -24.86 77.78
N SER A 757 -4.16 -24.66 77.55
CA SER A 757 -5.18 -24.07 78.46
C SER A 757 -5.00 -22.71 79.20
N SER A 758 -5.92 -21.78 78.88
CA SER A 758 -6.87 -21.09 79.81
C SER A 758 -6.67 -19.66 80.36
N SER A 759 -7.65 -18.80 80.01
CA SER A 759 -8.47 -17.93 80.89
C SER A 759 -8.18 -16.43 81.13
N LYS A 760 -9.30 -15.68 81.28
CA LYS A 760 -9.56 -14.41 82.03
C LYS A 760 -9.17 -13.00 81.48
N SER A 761 -10.23 -12.28 81.10
CA SER A 761 -10.72 -10.98 81.64
C SER A 761 -10.17 -9.58 81.24
N SER A 762 -11.14 -8.74 80.83
CA SER A 762 -11.49 -7.38 81.31
C SER A 762 -10.91 -6.07 80.73
N SER A 763 -11.79 -5.05 80.71
CA SER A 763 -11.59 -3.57 80.71
C SER A 763 -10.80 -2.93 79.54
N SER A 764 -11.43 -2.20 78.60
CA SER A 764 -11.92 -0.78 78.67
C SER A 764 -10.97 0.16 77.87
N SER A 765 -11.29 1.40 77.44
CA SER A 765 -12.42 2.31 77.67
C SER A 765 -12.57 3.33 76.50
N GLY A 766 -13.70 4.07 76.41
CA GLY A 766 -13.95 5.17 75.44
C GLY A 766 -14.30 4.69 74.01
N GLY A 767 -15.33 5.16 73.29
CA GLY A 767 -16.22 6.34 73.44
C GLY A 767 -15.81 7.44 72.46
N GLY A 768 -16.64 8.04 71.60
CA GLY A 768 -18.10 8.06 71.42
C GLY A 768 -18.50 9.51 71.03
N GLY A 769 -19.56 9.83 70.29
CA GLY A 769 -20.51 9.02 69.51
C GLY A 769 -21.64 9.90 68.92
N GLY A 770 -22.55 9.30 68.13
CA GLY A 770 -23.95 9.70 68.04
C GLY A 770 -24.37 10.68 66.92
N THR A 771 -25.67 10.80 66.55
CA THR A 771 -26.87 10.11 67.09
C THR A 771 -28.00 9.94 66.04
N SER A 772 -28.75 8.82 66.13
CA SER A 772 -30.24 8.67 66.03
C SER A 772 -30.99 9.01 64.70
N SER A 773 -32.15 8.43 64.34
CA SER A 773 -33.12 7.61 65.11
C SER A 773 -33.89 6.56 64.27
N THR A 774 -33.96 5.30 64.76
CA THR A 774 -35.14 4.39 64.93
C THR A 774 -36.38 4.45 63.98
N SER A 775 -37.07 3.35 63.62
CA SER A 775 -37.53 2.23 64.49
C SER A 775 -37.99 0.94 63.75
N LYS A 776 -37.71 -0.24 64.36
CA LYS A 776 -38.60 -1.46 64.58
C LYS A 776 -39.38 -2.10 63.40
N SER A 777 -39.63 -3.42 63.29
CA SER A 777 -39.33 -4.65 64.08
C SER A 777 -39.83 -5.89 63.28
N VAL A 778 -39.51 -7.18 63.54
CA VAL A 778 -38.34 -7.89 64.13
C VAL A 778 -38.53 -9.44 63.99
N LYS A 779 -37.44 -10.23 63.90
CA LYS A 779 -37.36 -11.74 63.96
C LYS A 779 -37.92 -12.52 62.73
N GLU A 780 -37.48 -13.75 62.41
CA GLU A 780 -36.82 -14.77 63.25
C GLU A 780 -35.75 -15.69 62.58
N GLN A 781 -34.68 -16.00 63.35
CA GLN A 781 -33.75 -17.17 63.36
C GLN A 781 -32.80 -17.61 62.21
N ASN A 782 -31.63 -18.08 62.70
CA ASN A 782 -30.69 -19.12 62.23
C ASN A 782 -29.47 -18.83 61.31
N LYS A 783 -28.31 -19.16 61.88
CA LYS A 783 -26.93 -19.21 61.34
C LYS A 783 -26.78 -20.11 60.10
N ILE A 784 -25.79 -19.82 59.25
CA ILE A 784 -24.58 -20.69 59.06
C ILE A 784 -23.49 -19.98 58.20
N SER A 785 -22.22 -20.24 58.58
CA SER A 785 -20.91 -19.94 57.94
C SER A 785 -20.74 -18.84 56.87
N GLU A 786 -19.84 -17.90 57.16
CA GLU A 786 -19.23 -16.98 56.19
C GLU A 786 -18.22 -17.71 55.30
N LYS A 787 -18.57 -17.96 54.02
CA LYS A 787 -17.57 -18.19 52.96
C LYS A 787 -18.04 -17.89 51.53
N ASP A 788 -19.35 -17.90 51.28
CA ASP A 788 -19.90 -17.68 49.93
C ASP A 788 -20.26 -16.21 49.61
N VAL A 789 -20.42 -15.35 50.64
CA VAL A 789 -20.81 -13.93 50.46
C VAL A 789 -19.80 -13.15 49.63
N GLN A 790 -18.50 -13.37 49.85
CA GLN A 790 -17.43 -12.63 49.17
C GLN A 790 -17.33 -12.96 47.68
N LYS A 791 -17.60 -14.22 47.29
CA LYS A 791 -17.70 -14.65 45.89
C LYS A 791 -18.90 -14.05 45.16
N THR A 792 -20.04 -13.91 45.85
CA THR A 792 -21.24 -13.32 45.25
C THR A 792 -21.06 -11.81 45.04
N ALA A 793 -20.43 -11.10 45.98
CA ALA A 793 -20.13 -9.66 45.85
C ALA A 793 -19.20 -9.35 44.67
N GLU A 794 -18.11 -10.12 44.51
CA GLU A 794 -17.20 -9.99 43.35
C GLU A 794 -17.88 -10.29 42.02
N THR A 795 -18.81 -11.26 42.01
CA THR A 795 -19.54 -11.67 40.80
C THR A 795 -20.56 -10.61 40.37
N ILE A 796 -21.34 -10.05 41.31
CA ILE A 796 -22.29 -8.97 41.02
C ILE A 796 -21.54 -7.71 40.56
N THR A 797 -20.44 -7.33 41.23
CA THR A 797 -19.64 -6.17 40.83
C THR A 797 -19.06 -6.32 39.42
N LYS A 798 -18.64 -7.53 39.03
CA LYS A 798 -18.21 -7.81 37.64
C LYS A 798 -19.37 -7.72 36.64
N LEU A 799 -20.53 -8.30 36.94
CA LEU A 799 -21.68 -8.28 36.03
C LEU A 799 -22.19 -6.85 35.77
N THR A 800 -22.35 -6.03 36.82
CA THR A 800 -22.80 -4.64 36.66
C THR A 800 -21.80 -3.78 35.89
N ASN A 801 -20.49 -3.98 36.11
CA ASN A 801 -19.47 -3.32 35.30
C ASN A 801 -19.52 -3.77 33.84
N GLN A 802 -19.55 -5.08 33.56
CA GLN A 802 -19.54 -5.61 32.19
C GLN A 802 -20.76 -5.17 31.36
N GLU A 803 -21.96 -5.08 31.93
CA GLU A 803 -23.12 -4.53 31.19
C GLU A 803 -22.98 -3.02 30.91
N SER A 804 -22.35 -2.27 31.81
CA SER A 804 -22.06 -0.84 31.62
C SER A 804 -20.93 -0.59 30.60
N GLU A 805 -19.92 -1.47 30.58
CA GLU A 805 -18.81 -1.43 29.63
C GLU A 805 -19.25 -1.87 28.24
N GLN A 806 -20.05 -2.94 28.11
CA GLN A 806 -20.56 -3.40 26.82
C GLN A 806 -21.51 -2.38 26.16
N LYS A 807 -22.38 -1.69 26.92
CA LYS A 807 -23.17 -0.59 26.34
C LYS A 807 -22.30 0.57 25.87
N ASN A 808 -21.33 1.02 26.68
CA ASN A 808 -20.39 2.07 26.26
C ASN A 808 -19.51 1.65 25.07
N GLN A 809 -19.14 0.37 24.97
CA GLN A 809 -18.39 -0.17 23.83
C GLN A 809 -19.25 -0.28 22.57
N GLN A 810 -20.53 -0.65 22.69
CA GLN A 810 -21.43 -0.78 21.54
C GLN A 810 -21.89 0.58 20.99
N GLU A 811 -22.09 1.60 21.84
CA GLU A 811 -22.26 2.98 21.39
C GLU A 811 -20.96 3.57 20.81
N LYS A 812 -19.78 3.23 21.38
CA LYS A 812 -18.49 3.61 20.78
C LYS A 812 -18.24 2.96 19.41
N SER A 813 -18.53 1.67 19.24
CA SER A 813 -18.22 0.96 17.99
C SER A 813 -19.10 1.45 16.84
N GLN A 814 -20.38 1.74 17.10
CA GLN A 814 -21.26 2.37 16.11
C GLN A 814 -20.83 3.81 15.77
N LEU A 815 -20.35 4.60 16.74
CA LEU A 815 -19.74 5.92 16.44
C LEU A 815 -18.43 5.83 15.65
N SER A 816 -17.64 4.76 15.89
CA SER A 816 -16.32 4.50 15.30
C SER A 816 -16.38 4.05 13.85
N GLN A 817 -17.21 3.04 13.55
CA GLN A 817 -17.34 2.48 12.19
C GLN A 817 -17.83 3.52 11.17
N GLN A 818 -18.63 4.49 11.62
CA GLN A 818 -19.09 5.61 10.78
C GLN A 818 -18.13 6.82 10.80
N ASN A 819 -16.86 6.65 11.20
CA ASN A 819 -15.87 7.74 11.32
C ASN A 819 -14.55 7.50 10.54
N GLN A 820 -14.34 6.33 9.94
CA GLN A 820 -13.05 5.92 9.36
C GLN A 820 -12.83 6.34 7.89
N GLU A 821 -13.60 7.29 7.36
CA GLU A 821 -13.61 7.63 5.92
C GLU A 821 -13.00 9.02 5.60
N ILE A 822 -12.13 9.55 6.47
CA ILE A 822 -11.64 10.94 6.43
C ILE A 822 -10.16 11.07 6.86
N SER A 823 -9.26 10.39 6.15
CA SER A 823 -7.81 10.59 6.31
C SER A 823 -6.97 10.31 5.05
N LYS A 824 -7.57 10.33 3.84
CA LYS A 824 -6.78 10.44 2.60
C LYS A 824 -6.17 11.85 2.51
N GLU A 825 -4.89 11.94 2.17
CA GLU A 825 -4.16 13.19 1.97
C GLU A 825 -4.79 13.99 0.80
N ILE A 826 -5.41 15.13 1.11
CA ILE A 826 -6.24 15.86 0.13
C ILE A 826 -5.37 16.75 -0.77
N LYS A 827 -4.86 16.16 -1.85
CA LYS A 827 -4.15 16.89 -2.92
C LYS A 827 -5.15 17.69 -3.77
N LEU A 828 -5.52 18.87 -3.28
CA LEU A 828 -6.35 19.83 -4.02
C LEU A 828 -5.60 20.37 -5.25
N PRO A 829 -6.11 20.15 -6.47
CA PRO A 829 -5.53 20.71 -7.67
C PRO A 829 -5.67 22.23 -7.71
N ASP A 830 -4.72 22.90 -8.36
CA ASP A 830 -4.79 24.32 -8.61
C ASP A 830 -5.72 24.59 -9.81
N ILE A 831 -6.76 25.40 -9.62
CA ILE A 831 -7.72 25.74 -10.67
C ILE A 831 -7.25 26.90 -11.57
N MET A 832 -6.12 27.52 -11.23
CA MET A 832 -5.43 28.57 -11.98
C MET A 832 -3.97 28.68 -11.50
N THR A 833 -3.10 29.35 -12.25
CA THR A 833 -1.73 29.62 -11.78
C THR A 833 -1.72 30.62 -10.61
N MET A 834 -0.67 30.60 -9.78
CA MET A 834 -0.46 31.63 -8.75
C MET A 834 -0.44 33.06 -9.33
N GLN A 835 0.03 33.25 -10.56
CA GLN A 835 0.05 34.56 -11.21
C GLN A 835 -1.36 35.03 -11.61
N GLU A 836 -2.24 34.12 -12.02
CA GLU A 836 -3.65 34.42 -12.32
C GLU A 836 -4.48 34.64 -11.06
N ALA A 837 -4.25 33.83 -10.02
CA ALA A 837 -4.83 34.06 -8.70
C ALA A 837 -4.44 35.44 -8.16
N GLN A 838 -3.16 35.81 -8.27
CA GLN A 838 -2.67 37.12 -7.85
C GLN A 838 -3.30 38.26 -8.66
N LYS A 839 -3.29 38.17 -10.00
CA LYS A 839 -4.01 39.11 -10.90
C LYS A 839 -5.51 39.20 -10.59
N THR A 840 -6.12 38.16 -10.06
CA THR A 840 -7.53 38.15 -9.67
C THR A 840 -7.74 38.87 -8.33
N VAL A 841 -6.89 38.61 -7.33
CA VAL A 841 -6.89 39.34 -6.04
C VAL A 841 -6.62 40.84 -6.23
N ASP A 842 -5.74 41.21 -7.16
CA ASP A 842 -5.45 42.62 -7.48
C ASP A 842 -6.59 43.34 -8.21
N LYS A 843 -7.54 42.60 -8.82
CA LYS A 843 -8.75 43.16 -9.46
C LYS A 843 -9.93 43.33 -8.50
N LEU A 844 -9.83 42.85 -7.25
CA LEU A 844 -10.91 42.98 -6.27
C LEU A 844 -11.04 44.43 -5.79
N LYS A 845 -12.26 44.96 -5.76
CA LYS A 845 -12.54 46.37 -5.45
C LYS A 845 -12.09 46.79 -4.04
N ASP A 846 -12.06 45.83 -3.13
CA ASP A 846 -11.61 45.96 -1.76
C ASP A 846 -10.21 45.34 -1.52
N THR A 847 -9.42 45.09 -2.57
CA THR A 847 -8.05 44.53 -2.46
C THR A 847 -7.16 45.34 -1.51
N ARG A 848 -7.36 46.68 -1.42
CA ARG A 848 -6.67 47.57 -0.46
C ARG A 848 -6.98 47.27 1.01
N GLN A 849 -8.02 46.50 1.32
CA GLN A 849 -8.35 46.02 2.66
C GLN A 849 -7.74 44.64 2.97
N ILE A 850 -7.26 43.93 1.94
CA ILE A 850 -6.59 42.62 2.03
C ILE A 850 -5.08 42.87 2.18
N THR A 851 -4.64 43.29 3.37
CA THR A 851 -3.26 43.73 3.60
C THR A 851 -2.34 42.57 3.96
N TRP A 852 -2.31 42.19 5.24
CA TRP A 852 -1.47 41.11 5.79
C TRP A 852 -1.88 39.71 5.29
N SER A 853 -3.12 39.56 4.87
CA SER A 853 -3.77 38.31 4.47
C SER A 853 -3.61 37.98 2.98
N LYS A 854 -2.97 38.84 2.19
CA LYS A 854 -2.99 38.82 0.72
C LYS A 854 -2.52 37.50 0.10
N GLN A 855 -1.38 36.96 0.55
CA GLN A 855 -0.84 35.69 0.06
C GLN A 855 -1.80 34.52 0.34
N ALA A 856 -2.38 34.46 1.54
CA ALA A 856 -3.34 33.42 1.92
C ALA A 856 -4.62 33.49 1.08
N VAL A 857 -5.14 34.69 0.82
CA VAL A 857 -6.30 34.87 -0.09
C VAL A 857 -5.95 34.45 -1.51
N THR A 858 -4.80 34.86 -2.05
CA THR A 858 -4.31 34.40 -3.36
C THR A 858 -4.25 32.87 -3.44
N LYS A 859 -3.66 32.20 -2.45
CA LYS A 859 -3.55 30.74 -2.40
C LYS A 859 -4.91 30.02 -2.33
N LEU A 860 -5.85 30.50 -1.52
CA LEU A 860 -7.19 29.90 -1.45
C LEU A 860 -8.04 30.17 -2.69
N MET A 861 -7.79 31.26 -3.43
CA MET A 861 -8.39 31.48 -4.75
C MET A 861 -7.74 30.59 -5.81
N GLN A 862 -6.42 30.38 -5.76
CA GLN A 862 -5.69 29.46 -6.65
C GLN A 862 -6.24 28.03 -6.59
N LYS A 863 -6.57 27.54 -5.39
CA LYS A 863 -7.16 26.21 -5.14
C LYS A 863 -8.69 26.16 -5.16
N GLY A 864 -9.37 27.26 -5.53
CA GLY A 864 -10.84 27.32 -5.60
C GLY A 864 -11.59 27.24 -4.25
N ILE A 865 -10.86 27.16 -3.13
CA ILE A 865 -11.39 26.99 -1.78
C ILE A 865 -12.22 28.21 -1.35
N MET A 866 -11.77 29.41 -1.70
CA MET A 866 -12.48 30.68 -1.45
C MET A 866 -12.56 31.53 -2.71
N SER A 867 -13.60 32.39 -2.77
CA SER A 867 -13.81 33.35 -3.86
C SER A 867 -14.46 34.64 -3.34
N GLY A 868 -14.42 35.69 -4.18
CA GLY A 868 -15.10 36.96 -3.94
C GLY A 868 -16.60 36.93 -4.29
N ASP A 869 -17.32 37.99 -3.95
CA ASP A 869 -18.74 38.15 -4.27
C ASP A 869 -18.97 38.51 -5.76
N LYS A 870 -20.21 38.34 -6.23
CA LYS A 870 -20.61 38.69 -7.61
C LYS A 870 -20.50 40.18 -7.95
N LYS A 871 -20.13 41.04 -6.99
CA LYS A 871 -19.90 42.48 -7.20
C LYS A 871 -18.40 42.81 -7.29
N GLY A 872 -17.51 41.84 -7.07
CA GLY A 872 -16.05 41.99 -7.16
C GLY A 872 -15.34 42.34 -5.87
N ASN A 873 -15.88 41.95 -4.70
CA ASN A 873 -15.30 42.20 -3.37
C ASN A 873 -14.94 40.88 -2.67
N PHE A 874 -13.83 40.82 -1.94
CA PHE A 874 -13.52 39.68 -1.05
C PHE A 874 -14.26 39.74 0.29
N MET A 875 -14.60 40.94 0.73
CA MET A 875 -15.12 41.30 2.05
C MET A 875 -14.20 40.82 3.21
N PRO A 876 -12.89 41.17 3.22
CA PRO A 876 -11.92 40.56 4.13
C PRO A 876 -12.29 40.73 5.61
N LYS A 877 -12.82 41.89 6.00
CA LYS A 877 -13.18 42.22 7.38
C LYS A 877 -14.57 41.73 7.81
N LYS A 878 -15.35 41.11 6.91
CA LYS A 878 -16.68 40.57 7.23
C LYS A 878 -16.53 39.33 8.12
N ALA A 879 -17.35 39.23 9.17
CA ALA A 879 -17.47 38.02 9.97
C ALA A 879 -17.98 36.84 9.11
N VAL A 880 -17.50 35.63 9.41
CA VAL A 880 -17.79 34.41 8.67
C VAL A 880 -18.95 33.65 9.32
N THR A 881 -19.94 33.21 8.53
CA THR A 881 -21.02 32.35 9.04
C THR A 881 -20.62 30.87 9.08
N ARG A 882 -21.31 30.06 9.90
CA ARG A 882 -21.11 28.61 9.94
C ARG A 882 -21.38 27.94 8.58
N ALA A 883 -22.29 28.49 7.78
CA ALA A 883 -22.50 28.06 6.39
C ALA A 883 -21.33 28.38 5.45
N GLU A 884 -20.68 29.54 5.58
CA GLU A 884 -19.48 29.87 4.81
C GLU A 884 -18.30 28.95 5.16
N VAL A 885 -18.13 28.59 6.44
CA VAL A 885 -17.10 27.61 6.85
C VAL A 885 -17.44 26.20 6.35
N ALA A 886 -18.70 25.78 6.40
CA ALA A 886 -19.12 24.49 5.84
C ALA A 886 -18.78 24.39 4.34
N GLN A 887 -19.01 25.46 3.57
CA GLN A 887 -18.64 25.51 2.15
C GLN A 887 -17.12 25.46 1.95
N VAL A 888 -16.33 26.23 2.72
CA VAL A 888 -14.86 26.20 2.63
C VAL A 888 -14.30 24.81 2.89
N ILE A 889 -14.85 24.08 3.87
CA ILE A 889 -14.46 22.70 4.16
C ILE A 889 -14.95 21.74 3.07
N THR A 890 -16.15 21.93 2.51
CA THR A 890 -16.68 21.12 1.41
C THR A 890 -15.88 21.32 0.11
N ASN A 891 -15.38 22.54 -0.13
CA ASN A 891 -14.46 22.83 -1.24
C ASN A 891 -13.08 22.16 -1.05
N ILE A 892 -12.75 21.72 0.17
CA ILE A 892 -11.55 20.95 0.49
C ILE A 892 -11.83 19.44 0.37
N ILE A 893 -12.88 18.92 1.02
CA ILE A 893 -13.13 17.46 1.11
C ILE A 893 -14.00 16.90 -0.03
N GLY A 894 -14.48 17.74 -0.94
CA GLY A 894 -15.46 17.40 -1.98
C GLY A 894 -16.91 17.34 -1.47
N GLU A 895 -17.88 17.49 -2.36
CA GLU A 895 -19.28 17.19 -2.04
C GLU A 895 -19.50 15.67 -2.00
N LYS A 896 -19.92 15.12 -0.85
CA LYS A 896 -20.42 13.73 -0.78
C LYS A 896 -21.96 13.71 -0.89
N PRO A 897 -22.57 12.74 -1.59
CA PRO A 897 -24.03 12.60 -1.62
C PRO A 897 -24.54 12.17 -0.25
N SER A 898 -25.33 13.03 0.41
CA SER A 898 -25.94 12.78 1.73
C SER A 898 -27.43 13.13 1.72
N SER A 899 -28.20 12.45 2.56
CA SER A 899 -29.64 12.69 2.75
C SER A 899 -30.01 13.23 4.14
N ILE A 900 -29.02 13.63 4.96
CA ILE A 900 -29.24 14.18 6.31
C ILE A 900 -30.18 15.38 6.24
N LYS A 901 -31.28 15.32 7.00
CA LYS A 901 -32.22 16.43 7.18
C LYS A 901 -31.80 17.28 8.37
N VAL A 902 -31.71 18.59 8.17
CA VAL A 902 -31.27 19.57 9.18
C VAL A 902 -32.38 20.60 9.39
N ALA A 903 -32.80 20.81 10.64
CA ALA A 903 -34.08 21.46 10.95
C ALA A 903 -34.18 22.95 10.54
N ASP A 904 -33.04 23.60 10.30
CA ASP A 904 -32.93 25.01 9.90
C ASP A 904 -32.20 25.20 8.55
N VAL A 905 -32.08 24.15 7.73
CA VAL A 905 -31.47 24.21 6.38
C VAL A 905 -32.42 23.61 5.35
N SER A 906 -32.97 24.46 4.49
CA SER A 906 -33.79 24.02 3.35
C SER A 906 -32.90 23.52 2.21
N ASN A 907 -33.26 22.41 1.57
CA ASN A 907 -32.48 21.76 0.50
C ASN A 907 -32.17 22.67 -0.72
N ASN A 908 -32.89 23.79 -0.89
CA ASN A 908 -32.69 24.78 -1.95
C ASN A 908 -31.73 25.94 -1.57
N LYS A 909 -31.12 25.90 -0.38
CA LYS A 909 -30.08 26.87 0.02
C LYS A 909 -28.74 26.49 -0.60
N TRP A 910 -27.95 27.49 -1.02
CA TRP A 910 -26.64 27.27 -1.64
C TRP A 910 -25.68 26.45 -0.77
N TYR A 911 -25.75 26.61 0.55
CA TYR A 911 -24.95 25.86 1.53
C TYR A 911 -25.53 24.49 1.93
N ALA A 912 -26.68 24.06 1.40
CA ALA A 912 -27.39 22.89 1.92
C ALA A 912 -26.54 21.61 1.84
N LYS A 913 -26.00 21.31 0.64
CA LYS A 913 -25.08 20.20 0.43
C LYS A 913 -23.82 20.28 1.29
N ALA A 914 -23.26 21.48 1.44
CA ALA A 914 -22.05 21.68 2.22
C ALA A 914 -22.29 21.40 3.71
N VAL A 915 -23.41 21.87 4.26
CA VAL A 915 -23.83 21.55 5.64
C VAL A 915 -24.06 20.06 5.83
N GLN A 916 -24.73 19.39 4.88
CA GLN A 916 -24.91 17.93 4.91
C GLN A 916 -23.56 17.20 4.88
N THR A 917 -22.66 17.61 3.99
CA THR A 917 -21.31 17.04 3.85
C THR A 917 -20.49 17.15 5.15
N VAL A 918 -20.44 18.33 5.78
CA VAL A 918 -19.66 18.48 7.04
C VAL A 918 -20.32 17.85 8.27
N LEU A 919 -21.60 17.46 8.19
CA LEU A 919 -22.30 16.68 9.23
C LEU A 919 -22.11 15.17 9.03
N GLU A 920 -22.21 14.68 7.80
CA GLU A 920 -21.94 13.28 7.44
C GLU A 920 -20.50 12.89 7.81
N ASN A 921 -19.53 13.74 7.45
CA ASN A 921 -18.13 13.58 7.83
C ASN A 921 -17.86 13.95 9.32
N LYS A 922 -18.90 14.13 10.15
CA LYS A 922 -18.86 14.48 11.59
C LYS A 922 -17.97 15.66 12.02
N ILE A 923 -17.44 16.45 11.07
CA ILE A 923 -16.61 17.64 11.29
C ILE A 923 -17.40 18.66 12.14
N PHE A 924 -18.60 18.99 11.68
CA PHE A 924 -19.56 19.76 12.45
C PHE A 924 -20.51 18.85 13.26
N SER A 925 -21.32 19.47 14.11
CA SER A 925 -22.39 18.81 14.84
C SER A 925 -23.56 19.78 15.00
N GLN A 926 -24.79 19.25 15.03
CA GLN A 926 -25.99 20.02 15.31
C GLN A 926 -26.09 20.36 16.81
N ASP A 927 -26.89 21.36 17.16
CA ASP A 927 -27.20 21.67 18.55
C ASP A 927 -28.25 20.70 19.16
N LYS A 928 -28.57 20.89 20.44
CA LYS A 928 -29.57 20.07 21.18
C LYS A 928 -31.01 20.19 20.63
N LYS A 929 -31.26 20.99 19.59
CA LYS A 929 -32.54 21.15 18.90
C LYS A 929 -32.44 20.73 17.42
N ALA A 930 -31.43 19.95 17.06
CA ALA A 930 -31.13 19.48 15.70
C ALA A 930 -30.88 20.61 14.67
N LYS A 931 -30.47 21.79 15.14
CA LYS A 931 -30.17 22.94 14.28
C LYS A 931 -28.67 23.04 13.99
N PHE A 932 -28.32 23.42 12.77
CA PHE A 932 -26.95 23.72 12.37
C PHE A 932 -26.57 25.18 12.61
N ARG A 933 -27.53 26.10 12.67
CA ARG A 933 -27.34 27.56 12.78
C ARG A 933 -26.52 28.15 11.61
N PRO A 934 -26.95 27.97 10.34
CA PRO A 934 -26.15 28.28 9.16
C PRO A 934 -25.76 29.77 9.06
N ASP A 935 -26.69 30.67 9.37
CA ASP A 935 -26.50 32.12 9.26
C ASP A 935 -25.85 32.75 10.51
N SER A 936 -25.54 31.97 11.55
CA SER A 936 -24.80 32.45 12.72
C SER A 936 -23.30 32.57 12.42
N ASN A 937 -22.67 33.64 12.91
CA ASN A 937 -21.22 33.77 12.89
C ASN A 937 -20.55 32.62 13.64
N ILE A 938 -19.47 32.07 13.10
CA ILE A 938 -18.69 31.01 13.75
C ILE A 938 -17.72 31.60 14.78
N THR A 939 -17.55 30.94 15.93
CA THR A 939 -16.51 31.30 16.91
C THR A 939 -15.19 30.59 16.61
N ARG A 940 -14.07 31.13 17.09
CA ARG A 940 -12.76 30.50 16.93
C ARG A 940 -12.71 29.09 17.55
N ALA A 941 -13.37 28.84 18.68
CA ALA A 941 -13.50 27.51 19.26
C ALA A 941 -14.29 26.52 18.37
N GLU A 942 -15.40 26.97 17.75
CA GLU A 942 -16.14 26.13 16.80
C GLU A 942 -15.30 25.82 15.55
N LEU A 943 -14.54 26.80 15.04
CA LEU A 943 -13.61 26.58 13.92
C LEU A 943 -12.46 25.65 14.30
N PHE A 944 -11.84 25.82 15.46
CA PHE A 944 -10.71 25.00 15.90
C PHE A 944 -11.12 23.53 16.12
N VAL A 945 -12.31 23.25 16.66
CA VAL A 945 -12.81 21.86 16.74
C VAL A 945 -13.12 21.29 15.34
N ALA A 946 -13.64 22.09 14.41
CA ALA A 946 -13.83 21.66 13.02
C ALA A 946 -12.49 21.37 12.31
N VAL A 947 -11.48 22.23 12.48
CA VAL A 947 -10.11 22.05 11.95
C VAL A 947 -9.44 20.82 12.52
N ALA A 948 -9.51 20.61 13.85
CA ALA A 948 -8.92 19.44 14.48
C ALA A 948 -9.52 18.15 13.93
N LYS A 949 -10.86 18.07 13.82
CA LYS A 949 -11.54 16.93 13.21
C LYS A 949 -11.22 16.74 11.72
N LEU A 950 -11.06 17.83 10.95
CA LEU A 950 -10.70 17.77 9.52
C LEU A 950 -9.28 17.20 9.28
N LYS A 951 -8.35 17.39 10.22
CA LYS A 951 -7.00 16.77 10.21
C LYS A 951 -6.91 15.51 11.11
N ASP A 952 -8.05 14.96 11.56
CA ASP A 952 -8.21 13.87 12.55
C ASP A 952 -7.36 13.97 13.84
N ILE A 953 -7.08 15.21 14.27
CA ILE A 953 -6.33 15.52 15.47
C ILE A 953 -7.22 15.25 16.70
N LYS A 954 -6.89 14.17 17.41
CA LYS A 954 -7.54 13.78 18.67
C LYS A 954 -7.32 14.86 19.75
N PRO A 955 -8.29 15.07 20.67
CA PRO A 955 -8.12 16.03 21.75
C PRO A 955 -7.14 15.51 22.81
N LEU A 956 -6.34 16.41 23.39
CA LEU A 956 -5.51 16.08 24.55
C LEU A 956 -6.38 15.84 25.79
N ASP A 957 -5.83 15.11 26.77
CA ASP A 957 -6.41 14.99 28.10
C ASP A 957 -6.39 16.33 28.86
N LYS A 958 -7.08 16.38 30.01
CA LYS A 958 -7.26 17.62 30.78
C LYS A 958 -5.99 18.15 31.45
N ALA A 959 -5.02 17.30 31.79
CA ALA A 959 -3.77 17.72 32.40
C ALA A 959 -2.85 18.33 31.33
N LYS A 960 -2.57 17.57 30.27
CA LYS A 960 -1.72 18.04 29.16
C LYS A 960 -2.33 19.24 28.43
N ALA A 961 -3.66 19.30 28.26
CA ALA A 961 -4.32 20.47 27.72
C ALA A 961 -4.11 21.74 28.56
N LYS A 962 -4.10 21.62 29.89
CA LYS A 962 -3.87 22.76 30.79
C LYS A 962 -2.40 23.23 30.75
N GLU A 963 -1.47 22.29 30.65
CA GLU A 963 -0.04 22.58 30.49
C GLU A 963 0.23 23.34 29.18
N VAL A 964 -0.17 22.77 28.03
CA VAL A 964 0.05 23.35 26.69
C VAL A 964 -0.57 24.75 26.54
N LEU A 965 -1.71 25.01 27.19
CA LEU A 965 -2.39 26.30 27.13
C LEU A 965 -1.95 27.31 28.21
N SER A 966 -1.11 26.93 29.17
CA SER A 966 -0.67 27.78 30.29
C SER A 966 -0.06 29.13 29.86
N LYS A 967 0.52 29.19 28.66
CA LYS A 967 1.09 30.40 28.04
C LYS A 967 0.05 31.45 27.57
N TYR A 968 -1.25 31.13 27.57
CA TYR A 968 -2.31 32.03 27.11
C TYR A 968 -3.13 32.62 28.27
N LYS A 969 -3.24 33.96 28.28
CA LYS A 969 -3.94 34.74 29.31
C LYS A 969 -5.46 34.57 29.33
N ASP A 970 -6.02 33.89 28.33
CA ASP A 970 -7.44 33.58 28.19
C ASP A 970 -7.71 32.07 28.08
N ALA A 971 -6.74 31.21 28.44
CA ALA A 971 -6.90 29.75 28.42
C ALA A 971 -8.15 29.29 29.17
N ASP A 972 -8.38 29.81 30.39
CA ASP A 972 -9.56 29.52 31.21
C ASP A 972 -10.90 30.04 30.62
N SER A 973 -10.85 30.93 29.62
CA SER A 973 -12.03 31.35 28.85
C SER A 973 -12.34 30.41 27.67
N THR A 974 -11.47 29.44 27.37
CA THR A 974 -11.71 28.45 26.31
C THR A 974 -12.82 27.49 26.74
N PRO A 975 -13.88 27.28 25.94
CA PRO A 975 -14.97 26.39 26.33
C PRO A 975 -14.47 24.97 26.62
N ALA A 976 -14.95 24.37 27.72
CA ALA A 976 -14.48 23.05 28.19
C ALA A 976 -14.73 21.88 27.20
N TRP A 977 -15.61 22.05 26.20
CA TRP A 977 -15.81 21.11 25.10
C TRP A 977 -14.79 21.26 23.95
N ALA A 978 -14.14 22.42 23.86
CA ALA A 978 -13.13 22.73 22.84
C ALA A 978 -11.70 22.55 23.36
N ILE A 979 -11.47 22.73 24.67
CA ILE A 979 -10.13 22.91 25.27
C ILE A 979 -9.09 21.86 24.84
N GLY A 980 -9.44 20.56 24.82
CA GLY A 980 -8.53 19.48 24.42
C GLY A 980 -8.19 19.47 22.92
N TYR A 981 -9.09 19.92 22.05
CA TYR A 981 -8.82 20.08 20.61
C TYR A 981 -7.99 21.35 20.35
N VAL A 982 -8.31 22.44 21.06
CA VAL A 982 -7.57 23.70 20.96
C VAL A 982 -6.13 23.51 21.44
N SER A 983 -5.91 22.80 22.54
CA SER A 983 -4.56 22.45 23.01
C SER A 983 -3.82 21.53 22.04
N ALA A 984 -4.48 20.54 21.42
CA ALA A 984 -3.85 19.68 20.43
C ALA A 984 -3.38 20.46 19.17
N LEU A 985 -4.15 21.47 18.74
CA LEU A 985 -3.76 22.37 17.66
C LEU A 985 -2.66 23.36 18.05
N VAL A 986 -2.59 23.78 19.32
CA VAL A 986 -1.48 24.58 19.85
C VAL A 986 -0.20 23.75 19.97
N GLU A 987 -0.29 22.51 20.43
CA GLU A 987 0.86 21.59 20.53
C GLU A 987 1.44 21.28 19.14
N LYS A 988 0.58 21.00 18.16
CA LYS A 988 0.98 20.79 16.76
C LYS A 988 1.34 22.08 15.99
N GLY A 989 1.41 23.24 16.65
CA GLY A 989 1.80 24.53 16.04
C GLY A 989 0.77 25.16 15.08
N ILE A 990 -0.32 24.47 14.75
CA ILE A 990 -1.38 24.92 13.83
C ILE A 990 -2.11 26.16 14.37
N VAL A 991 -2.18 26.34 15.70
CA VAL A 991 -2.75 27.53 16.35
C VAL A 991 -1.72 28.17 17.27
N SER A 992 -1.15 29.30 16.82
CA SER A 992 -0.18 30.09 17.60
C SER A 992 -0.83 31.10 18.56
N GLY A 993 -2.04 31.60 18.23
CA GLY A 993 -2.70 32.68 18.96
C GLY A 993 -2.13 34.08 18.62
N ALA A 994 -2.52 35.10 19.37
CA ALA A 994 -2.01 36.47 19.21
C ALA A 994 -1.97 37.20 20.57
N ASN A 995 -0.94 38.00 20.84
CA ASN A 995 -0.77 38.77 22.09
C ASN A 995 -0.95 37.93 23.37
N ASN A 996 -0.46 36.69 23.35
CA ASN A 996 -0.64 35.65 24.37
C ASN A 996 -2.13 35.39 24.69
N LYS A 997 -2.99 35.40 23.68
CA LYS A 997 -4.39 34.95 23.74
C LYS A 997 -4.77 34.02 22.58
N LEU A 998 -5.73 33.16 22.83
CA LEU A 998 -6.39 32.28 21.85
C LEU A 998 -7.59 32.97 21.20
N ASN A 999 -8.26 33.86 21.94
CA ASN A 999 -9.53 34.51 21.64
C ASN A 999 -10.61 33.47 21.26
N ALA A 1000 -10.74 32.40 22.06
CA ALA A 1000 -11.51 31.22 21.70
C ALA A 1000 -13.02 31.50 21.44
N ASN A 1001 -13.61 32.49 22.12
CA ASN A 1001 -15.02 32.82 21.97
C ASN A 1001 -15.30 33.86 20.87
N ASP A 1002 -14.27 34.53 20.34
CA ASP A 1002 -14.44 35.60 19.36
C ASP A 1002 -14.88 35.03 18.00
N THR A 1003 -15.65 35.81 17.24
CA THR A 1003 -15.93 35.54 15.84
C THR A 1003 -14.76 35.94 14.95
N LEU A 1004 -14.46 35.16 13.92
CA LEU A 1004 -13.38 35.47 12.98
C LEU A 1004 -13.87 36.13 11.67
N THR A 1005 -12.97 36.86 11.02
CA THR A 1005 -13.21 37.51 9.73
C THR A 1005 -12.83 36.62 8.54
N ARG A 1006 -13.33 36.93 7.33
CA ARG A 1006 -13.00 36.17 6.10
C ARG A 1006 -11.51 36.10 5.83
N GLU A 1007 -10.74 37.16 6.11
CA GLU A 1007 -9.29 37.12 5.95
C GLU A 1007 -8.58 36.23 7.00
N GLN A 1008 -9.09 36.16 8.22
CA GLN A 1008 -8.56 35.27 9.26
C GLN A 1008 -8.88 33.80 8.96
N LEU A 1009 -10.05 33.52 8.41
CA LEU A 1009 -10.38 32.22 7.83
C LEU A 1009 -9.36 31.84 6.75
N SER A 1010 -9.02 32.80 5.87
CA SER A 1010 -8.10 32.53 4.77
C SER A 1010 -6.71 32.13 5.24
N THR A 1011 -6.11 32.86 6.19
CA THR A 1011 -4.79 32.48 6.73
C THR A 1011 -4.83 31.16 7.49
N ILE A 1012 -5.88 30.90 8.27
CA ILE A 1012 -6.04 29.60 8.95
C ILE A 1012 -6.06 28.45 7.93
N PHE A 1013 -6.91 28.53 6.90
CA PHE A 1013 -6.99 27.45 5.91
C PHE A 1013 -5.78 27.39 4.95
N ALA A 1014 -5.15 28.51 4.61
CA ALA A 1014 -3.95 28.53 3.76
C ALA A 1014 -2.76 27.78 4.38
N ASN A 1015 -2.63 27.84 5.71
CA ASN A 1015 -1.62 27.14 6.52
C ASN A 1015 -2.01 25.67 6.84
N ILE A 1016 -3.27 25.27 6.59
CA ILE A 1016 -3.80 23.92 6.86
C ILE A 1016 -3.85 23.06 5.61
N ILE A 1017 -3.79 23.68 4.42
CA ILE A 1017 -3.55 23.00 3.13
C ILE A 1017 -2.05 23.02 2.75
N GLU A 1018 -1.22 23.23 3.78
CA GLU A 1018 0.17 22.78 3.88
C GLU A 1018 0.19 21.53 4.80
#